data_AF-A0A949BRS4-F1
#
_entry.id   AF-A0A949BRS4-F1
#
_cell.length_a   1.000
_cell.length_b   1.000
_cell.length_c   1.000
_cell.angle_alpha   90.00
_cell.angle_beta   90.00
_cell.angle_gamma   90.00
#
_symmetry.space_group_name_H-M   'P 1'
#
loop_
_entity.id
_entity.type
_entity.pdbx_description
1 polymer ?
#
loop_
_entity_poly.entity_id
_entity_poly.type
_entity_poly.pdbx_seq_one_letter_code
_entity_poly.pdbx_strand_id
1 'polypeptide(L)'
;MVEHAHFVHLHVHTEYSLLDGACRLKDLVKAARDYRMPALAITDHGNMFGVIDFYRKAMARGVKPIIGCEVYVAPKSRLEKSLKPGKEAFYHLVLLVKDERGYKNLVKLASIAYLEGFYYKPRVDKEVLAKYHEGIIALSGCLKGEIPTLILDNRIGEAKRVALEYRDIFGQENFFLELHDHGIEEQKGVNRELISMGRELGIPLVATNDCHYIRKEDAPAHDILLSIQTATTIDDPNRLRFSTEEFYLKSPQEMGDLFHQTPEALENTVRIAERCNLELEFGKTHLPHYEPPEGRDLDGYLKELCYQGLKRRYSGVTPELKKRLEHELKIIKDTGYTSYFLIVWDFVQFAKSKGIAVGPGRGSAPGSLVAYSLGITSLDPLKHDLLFERFLNPERVTMPDIDIDFADDRRDEVISYVVEKYGKENVAQIITFGTMKARAVIRDVGRSLKIPYSEVDRIAKLIPPEIGMTIEKALRTVPELKGIVQKGEKVKRLVDVAKSLEGIVRHASTHAAGVVISKESLTNYAPLFKGAKGEIATQYAMGPLEAIGLLKMDFLGLRNLTVMGHTLRILKEKENVEIDMDKISLDDEKTFDLLKRAHTVGVFQIESSGMRDLLKKLKPEEFSDIVALIALYRPGPMGSGMTDDFIRRKHGLIPIKYLHPQLEPILKDTYGVILYQEQVIRIAHELAGFSLSKADLLRQAMGKKISVLLDQQRKEFVEGAIKNDISKSIANKIFDLISHFAGYGFNKCVIGSTALVDAETGQSVTVEDLYRKGGQMIILSCDNDLKIVKRRVVSTMRNGYKPVFKVTTALGKEIVVTDNHPFLTIEGWKELRNITIGEKVAIPRILPVVGQNRWEEYKLIVLAGILAEGNTCHPSGFYYYNNNQAQIEDFIKNLKQFDNTKPTLTIRDDGRCEVYAGTGKDTKFTIGQVPWNKGLTKRRRLKERKNKRPEKSGARIWIENLGLQNKKAPEKFIPSEIFSLTLDNLALFLGRLWSGDGFLFSKSNTIPFYATSSKRLAYQVQDLLLRFGILSRIAFKSFKYRGSIKQGYAVYLRGRKSLLLFLDKISPYLIGKNKEIEAL
;
A
#
# COMPACT_ATOMS: atom_id res chain seq x y z
N MET A 1 -23.40 -10.00 29.26
CA MET A 1 -23.21 -8.53 29.32
C MET A 1 -21.79 -8.29 29.77
N VAL A 2 -21.03 -7.44 29.08
CA VAL A 2 -19.68 -7.06 29.54
C VAL A 2 -19.87 -5.95 30.57
N GLU A 3 -19.33 -6.14 31.76
CA GLU A 3 -19.39 -5.13 32.83
C GLU A 3 -18.50 -3.94 32.47
N HIS A 4 -19.09 -2.73 32.44
CA HIS A 4 -18.40 -1.48 32.16
C HIS A 4 -17.73 -0.92 33.41
N ALA A 5 -16.66 -0.16 33.22
CA ALA A 5 -16.02 0.57 34.32
C ALA A 5 -16.90 1.73 34.80
N HIS A 6 -16.88 2.01 36.12
CA HIS A 6 -17.61 3.11 36.76
C HIS A 6 -16.89 4.47 36.64
N PHE A 7 -16.37 4.79 35.46
CA PHE A 7 -15.70 6.07 35.20
C PHE A 7 -15.61 6.36 33.69
N VAL A 8 -15.73 7.63 33.32
CA VAL A 8 -15.58 8.13 31.94
C VAL A 8 -14.70 9.39 31.93
N HIS A 9 -13.71 9.42 31.04
CA HIS A 9 -12.95 10.66 30.80
C HIS A 9 -13.79 11.67 30.02
N LEU A 10 -14.03 12.83 30.63
CA LEU A 10 -14.82 13.93 30.08
C LEU A 10 -13.98 15.14 29.61
N HIS A 11 -12.69 15.17 29.92
CA HIS A 11 -11.76 16.25 29.55
C HIS A 11 -10.51 15.64 28.92
N VAL A 12 -10.47 15.63 27.58
CA VAL A 12 -9.44 14.94 26.78
C VAL A 12 -9.07 15.76 25.55
N HIS A 13 -7.78 16.06 25.43
CA HIS A 13 -7.15 16.72 24.31
C HIS A 13 -6.57 15.68 23.34
N THR A 14 -6.98 15.81 22.08
CA THR A 14 -6.55 14.94 20.99
C THR A 14 -5.43 15.62 20.20
N GLU A 15 -4.90 14.92 19.20
CA GLU A 15 -3.97 15.50 18.22
C GLU A 15 -4.49 16.78 17.52
N TYR A 16 -5.78 17.11 17.66
CA TYR A 16 -6.40 18.33 17.15
C TYR A 16 -6.36 19.54 18.11
N SER A 17 -5.95 19.35 19.36
CA SER A 17 -5.41 20.43 20.19
C SER A 17 -3.99 20.74 19.71
N LEU A 18 -3.89 21.50 18.61
CA LEU A 18 -2.69 21.62 17.78
C LEU A 18 -1.41 22.05 18.52
N LEU A 19 -1.52 22.60 19.72
CA LEU A 19 -0.40 23.15 20.49
C LEU A 19 0.21 22.16 21.48
N ASP A 20 -0.59 21.27 22.04
CA ASP A 20 -0.25 20.47 23.22
C ASP A 20 -0.93 19.10 23.27
N GLY A 21 -1.87 18.78 22.39
CA GLY A 21 -2.51 17.48 22.34
C GLY A 21 -1.69 16.44 21.57
N ALA A 22 -1.48 15.28 22.18
CA ALA A 22 -0.74 14.15 21.60
C ALA A 22 -1.58 12.86 21.50
N CYS A 23 -2.85 12.87 21.91
CA CYS A 23 -3.71 11.69 21.81
C CYS A 23 -4.21 11.48 20.38
N ARG A 24 -3.61 10.52 19.66
CA ARG A 24 -4.12 10.09 18.34
C ARG A 24 -5.47 9.44 18.48
N LEU A 25 -6.46 9.84 17.67
CA LEU A 25 -7.85 9.39 17.82
C LEU A 25 -8.00 7.87 17.78
N LYS A 26 -7.23 7.20 16.91
CA LYS A 26 -7.28 5.74 16.76
C LYS A 26 -6.86 5.02 18.04
N ASP A 27 -5.79 5.49 18.67
CA ASP A 27 -5.18 4.86 19.82
C ASP A 27 -5.93 5.24 21.11
N LEU A 28 -6.45 6.47 21.17
CA LEU A 28 -7.29 6.98 22.26
C LEU A 28 -8.57 6.13 22.43
N VAL A 29 -9.34 5.94 21.35
CA VAL A 29 -10.56 5.10 21.39
C VAL A 29 -10.21 3.64 21.75
N LYS A 30 -9.05 3.15 21.30
CA LYS A 30 -8.59 1.80 21.65
C LYS A 30 -8.34 1.70 23.16
N ALA A 31 -7.65 2.68 23.76
CA ALA A 31 -7.36 2.69 25.19
C ALA A 31 -8.65 2.74 26.03
N ALA A 32 -9.61 3.60 25.68
CA ALA A 32 -10.92 3.65 26.35
C ALA A 32 -11.65 2.30 26.31
N ARG A 33 -11.62 1.60 25.16
CA ARG A 33 -12.18 0.25 25.02
C ARG A 33 -11.45 -0.78 25.89
N ASP A 34 -10.12 -0.72 25.92
CA ASP A 34 -9.29 -1.64 26.71
C ASP A 34 -9.56 -1.45 28.22
N TYR A 35 -9.82 -0.21 28.66
CA TYR A 35 -10.27 0.11 30.03
C TYR A 35 -11.76 -0.15 30.28
N ARG A 36 -12.51 -0.65 29.29
CA ARG A 36 -13.96 -0.93 29.36
C ARG A 36 -14.81 0.30 29.74
N MET A 37 -14.34 1.51 29.40
CA MET A 37 -15.12 2.73 29.58
C MET A 37 -16.35 2.70 28.66
N PRO A 38 -17.55 3.03 29.15
CA PRO A 38 -18.76 3.02 28.33
C PRO A 38 -18.78 4.16 27.29
N ALA A 39 -18.12 5.27 27.60
CA ALA A 39 -18.04 6.46 26.77
C ALA A 39 -16.66 7.11 26.85
N LEU A 40 -16.41 8.08 25.97
CA LEU A 40 -15.20 8.91 25.97
C LEU A 40 -15.51 10.28 25.35
N ALA A 41 -14.99 11.35 25.96
CA ALA A 41 -15.13 12.70 25.42
C ALA A 41 -13.96 13.13 24.52
N ILE A 42 -14.26 14.07 23.62
CA ILE A 42 -13.29 14.92 22.91
C ILE A 42 -13.56 16.36 23.31
N THR A 43 -12.57 17.06 23.86
CA THR A 43 -12.70 18.45 24.35
C THR A 43 -11.49 19.27 23.95
N ASP A 44 -11.18 19.27 22.65
CA ASP A 44 -10.02 19.98 22.13
C ASP A 44 -10.07 21.49 22.40
N HIS A 45 -8.89 22.12 22.48
CA HIS A 45 -8.75 23.54 22.80
C HIS A 45 -9.38 24.45 21.74
N GLY A 46 -10.50 25.08 22.09
CA GLY A 46 -11.16 26.12 21.32
C GLY A 46 -11.56 25.71 19.90
N ASN A 47 -11.64 24.42 19.59
CA ASN A 47 -11.91 23.91 18.26
C ASN A 47 -12.65 22.58 18.27
N MET A 48 -13.20 22.22 17.11
CA MET A 48 -13.92 20.96 16.88
C MET A 48 -13.28 20.16 15.73
N PHE A 49 -12.01 20.40 15.38
CA PHE A 49 -11.39 19.88 14.15
C PHE A 49 -11.53 18.36 13.97
N GLY A 50 -11.40 17.60 15.07
CA GLY A 50 -11.42 16.13 15.09
C GLY A 50 -12.78 15.47 15.33
N VAL A 51 -13.86 16.24 15.55
CA VAL A 51 -15.13 15.73 16.11
C VAL A 51 -15.77 14.63 15.26
N ILE A 52 -15.92 14.84 13.96
CA ILE A 52 -16.57 13.85 13.07
C ILE A 52 -15.74 12.57 12.95
N ASP A 53 -14.42 12.72 12.85
CA ASP A 53 -13.49 11.59 12.79
C ASP A 53 -13.49 10.79 14.10
N PHE A 54 -13.52 11.47 15.23
CA PHE A 54 -13.63 10.88 16.56
C PHE A 54 -14.94 10.10 16.70
N TYR A 55 -16.08 10.73 16.39
CA TYR A 55 -17.41 10.12 16.45
C TYR A 55 -17.45 8.80 15.67
N ARG A 56 -17.02 8.82 14.41
CA ARG A 56 -17.01 7.62 13.55
C ARG A 56 -16.07 6.53 14.08
N LYS A 57 -14.88 6.89 14.57
CA LYS A 57 -13.90 5.93 15.11
C LYS A 57 -14.37 5.32 16.44
N ALA A 58 -15.03 6.10 17.30
CA ALA A 58 -15.62 5.65 18.56
C ALA A 58 -16.78 4.68 18.32
N MET A 59 -17.74 5.08 17.50
CA MET A 59 -18.89 4.24 17.12
C MET A 59 -18.46 2.92 16.47
N ALA A 60 -17.48 2.94 15.56
CA ALA A 60 -16.96 1.73 14.93
C ALA A 60 -16.29 0.74 15.91
N ARG A 61 -16.01 1.16 17.14
CA ARG A 61 -15.43 0.31 18.20
C ARG A 61 -16.36 0.07 19.38
N GLY A 62 -17.61 0.52 19.30
CA GLY A 62 -18.60 0.37 20.37
C GLY A 62 -18.30 1.19 21.61
N VAL A 63 -17.59 2.32 21.47
CA VAL A 63 -17.40 3.31 22.54
C VAL A 63 -18.31 4.50 22.24
N LYS A 64 -19.14 4.92 23.20
CA LYS A 64 -20.05 6.07 23.01
C LYS A 64 -19.23 7.38 22.94
N PRO A 65 -19.28 8.14 21.83
CA PRO A 65 -18.60 9.42 21.74
C PRO A 65 -19.37 10.52 22.50
N ILE A 66 -18.66 11.31 23.30
CA ILE A 66 -19.17 12.56 23.87
C ILE A 66 -18.45 13.71 23.17
N ILE A 67 -19.21 14.60 22.54
CA ILE A 67 -18.65 15.73 21.80
C ILE A 67 -18.55 16.92 22.74
N GLY A 68 -17.41 17.60 22.73
CA GLY A 68 -17.20 18.80 23.52
C GLY A 68 -16.08 19.68 22.96
N CYS A 69 -15.75 20.72 23.71
CA CYS A 69 -14.71 21.68 23.41
C CYS A 69 -14.30 22.37 24.72
N GLU A 70 -13.00 22.49 24.97
CA GLU A 70 -12.53 23.39 26.02
C GLU A 70 -12.40 24.80 25.43
N VAL A 71 -13.38 25.66 25.71
CA VAL A 71 -13.45 27.01 25.15
C VAL A 71 -12.62 27.99 25.96
N TYR A 72 -12.06 28.99 25.28
CA TYR A 72 -11.40 30.12 25.94
C TYR A 72 -12.42 31.22 26.23
N VAL A 73 -12.65 31.56 27.50
CA VAL A 73 -13.60 32.59 27.92
C VAL A 73 -12.86 33.91 28.16
N ALA A 74 -13.24 34.97 27.45
CA ALA A 74 -12.70 36.30 27.69
C ALA A 74 -13.15 36.83 29.07
N PRO A 75 -12.28 37.53 29.83
CA PRO A 75 -12.64 38.06 31.16
C PRO A 75 -13.80 39.07 31.14
N LYS A 76 -14.07 39.68 29.98
CA LYS A 76 -15.17 40.65 29.77
C LYS A 76 -15.89 40.35 28.46
N SER A 77 -15.38 40.90 27.35
CA SER A 77 -15.94 40.71 26.01
C SER A 77 -14.92 40.05 25.09
N ARG A 78 -15.39 39.17 24.21
CA ARG A 78 -14.58 38.54 23.16
C ARG A 78 -13.99 39.54 22.17
N LEU A 79 -14.63 40.71 22.01
CA LEU A 79 -14.25 41.78 21.09
C LEU A 79 -13.09 42.65 21.63
N GLU A 80 -12.79 42.56 22.93
CA GLU A 80 -11.72 43.36 23.56
C GLU A 80 -10.34 42.75 23.26
N LYS A 81 -9.44 43.56 22.67
CA LYS A 81 -8.07 43.16 22.29
C LYS A 81 -6.98 43.89 23.11
N SER A 82 -7.32 44.42 24.27
CA SER A 82 -6.39 45.08 25.19
C SER A 82 -6.08 44.20 26.40
N LEU A 83 -4.81 43.85 26.57
CA LEU A 83 -4.34 43.18 27.78
C LEU A 83 -3.75 44.19 28.75
N LYS A 84 -4.23 44.22 30.00
CA LYS A 84 -3.51 44.93 31.07
C LYS A 84 -2.38 44.03 31.58
N PRO A 85 -1.17 44.56 31.83
CA PRO A 85 -0.09 43.78 32.43
C PRO A 85 -0.55 43.07 33.71
N GLY A 86 -0.24 41.79 33.84
CA GLY A 86 -0.59 40.97 35.01
C GLY A 86 -2.05 40.47 35.05
N LYS A 87 -2.85 40.65 33.99
CA LYS A 87 -4.19 40.05 33.90
C LYS A 87 -4.26 38.93 32.88
N GLU A 88 -5.02 37.89 33.20
CA GLU A 88 -5.27 36.77 32.30
C GLU A 88 -5.99 37.23 31.02
N ALA A 89 -5.55 36.70 29.87
CA ALA A 89 -6.12 37.05 28.57
C ALA A 89 -7.44 36.31 28.28
N PHE A 90 -7.63 35.18 28.94
CA PHE A 90 -8.77 34.27 28.85
C PHE A 90 -8.71 33.27 30.00
N TYR A 91 -9.84 32.60 30.23
CA TYR A 91 -9.96 31.45 31.13
C TYR A 91 -10.41 30.21 30.34
N HIS A 92 -10.24 29.02 30.93
CA HIS A 92 -10.71 27.77 30.35
C HIS A 92 -12.10 27.39 30.87
N LEU A 93 -12.93 26.79 30.02
CA LEU A 93 -14.23 26.24 30.38
C LEU A 93 -14.53 25.04 29.47
N VAL A 94 -14.87 23.89 30.05
CA VAL A 94 -15.19 22.69 29.25
C VAL A 94 -16.67 22.68 28.94
N LEU A 95 -17.04 22.53 27.66
CA LEU A 95 -18.42 22.39 27.21
C LEU A 95 -18.61 20.99 26.61
N LEU A 96 -19.69 20.32 27.00
CA LEU A 96 -20.09 18.99 26.53
C LEU A 96 -21.49 19.06 25.91
N VAL A 97 -21.65 18.39 24.77
CA VAL A 97 -22.91 18.33 24.03
C VAL A 97 -23.82 17.28 24.63
N LYS A 98 -25.02 17.70 25.06
CA LYS A 98 -26.06 16.80 25.54
C LYS A 98 -26.88 16.18 24.40
N ASP A 99 -27.19 16.95 23.37
CA ASP A 99 -28.13 16.59 22.30
C ASP A 99 -27.83 17.37 20.99
N GLU A 100 -28.66 17.18 19.96
CA GLU A 100 -28.49 17.88 18.66
C GLU A 100 -28.54 19.41 18.79
N ARG A 101 -29.33 19.94 19.73
CA ARG A 101 -29.42 21.38 19.99
C ARG A 101 -28.11 21.90 20.58
N GLY A 102 -27.56 21.17 21.55
CA GLY A 102 -26.23 21.41 22.09
C GLY A 102 -25.13 21.37 21.03
N TYR A 103 -25.19 20.42 20.10
CA TYR A 103 -24.23 20.33 19.00
C TYR A 103 -24.26 21.58 18.11
N LYS A 104 -25.46 22.02 17.67
CA LYS A 104 -25.62 23.24 16.87
C LYS A 104 -25.13 24.48 17.62
N ASN A 105 -25.39 24.55 18.93
CA ASN A 105 -24.92 25.65 19.77
C ASN A 105 -23.39 25.65 19.92
N LEU A 106 -22.78 24.48 20.11
CA LEU A 106 -21.32 24.36 20.19
C LEU A 106 -20.65 24.74 18.86
N VAL A 107 -21.23 24.33 17.72
CA VAL A 107 -20.78 24.74 16.39
C VAL A 107 -20.78 26.26 16.24
N LYS A 108 -21.83 26.94 16.72
CA LYS A 108 -21.91 28.42 16.71
C LYS A 108 -20.87 29.05 17.63
N LEU A 109 -20.73 28.57 18.86
CA LEU A 109 -19.74 29.07 19.82
C LEU A 109 -18.31 28.94 19.27
N ALA A 110 -17.95 27.77 18.74
CA ALA A 110 -16.65 27.54 18.13
C ALA A 110 -16.39 28.44 16.91
N SER A 111 -17.44 28.71 16.12
CA SER A 111 -17.35 29.64 14.97
C SER A 111 -17.15 31.09 15.41
N ILE A 112 -17.96 31.58 16.36
CA ILE A 112 -17.86 32.93 16.93
C ILE A 112 -16.46 33.16 17.52
N ALA A 113 -15.91 32.15 18.21
CA ALA A 113 -14.59 32.21 18.81
C ALA A 113 -13.48 32.51 17.79
N TYR A 114 -13.53 31.90 16.60
CA TYR A 114 -12.58 32.15 15.52
C TYR A 114 -12.88 33.39 14.68
N LEU A 115 -14.16 33.66 14.40
CA LEU A 115 -14.56 34.74 13.49
C LEU A 115 -14.49 36.13 14.15
N GLU A 116 -14.94 36.22 15.41
CA GLU A 116 -15.07 37.46 16.16
C GLU A 116 -14.04 37.58 17.30
N GLY A 117 -13.90 36.52 18.10
CA GLY A 117 -13.19 36.58 19.39
C GLY A 117 -11.70 36.29 19.35
N PHE A 118 -11.11 36.10 18.17
CA PHE A 118 -9.71 35.73 18.03
C PHE A 118 -8.78 36.89 18.42
N TYR A 119 -7.96 36.66 19.46
CA TYR A 119 -6.87 37.54 19.87
C TYR A 119 -5.54 36.76 19.87
N TYR A 120 -5.18 36.12 20.99
CA TYR A 120 -4.12 35.10 21.03
C TYR A 120 -4.68 33.68 20.83
N LYS A 121 -5.93 33.49 21.21
CA LYS A 121 -6.74 32.27 21.12
C LYS A 121 -8.14 32.62 20.60
N PRO A 122 -8.89 31.66 20.04
CA PRO A 122 -10.29 31.86 19.69
C PRO A 122 -11.15 31.93 20.97
N ARG A 123 -11.65 33.11 21.36
CA ARG A 123 -12.36 33.30 22.64
C ARG A 123 -13.86 33.51 22.48
N VAL A 124 -14.64 32.99 23.40
CA VAL A 124 -16.04 33.34 23.63
C VAL A 124 -16.17 34.29 24.82
N ASP A 125 -17.37 34.79 25.10
CA ASP A 125 -17.69 35.52 26.33
C ASP A 125 -19.01 35.02 26.94
N LYS A 126 -19.30 35.47 28.16
CA LYS A 126 -20.51 35.04 28.89
C LYS A 126 -21.80 35.44 28.18
N GLU A 127 -21.79 36.50 27.37
CA GLU A 127 -22.92 36.93 26.53
C GLU A 127 -23.30 35.83 25.52
N VAL A 128 -22.34 35.36 24.72
CA VAL A 128 -22.64 34.32 23.71
C VAL A 128 -22.85 32.95 24.36
N LEU A 129 -22.21 32.67 25.50
CA LEU A 129 -22.50 31.47 26.29
C LEU A 129 -23.96 31.47 26.75
N ALA A 130 -24.45 32.56 27.33
CA ALA A 130 -25.85 32.72 27.72
C ALA A 130 -26.81 32.57 26.53
N LYS A 131 -26.43 33.06 25.35
CA LYS A 131 -27.24 32.94 24.13
C LYS A 131 -27.32 31.50 23.58
N TYR A 132 -26.24 30.72 23.71
CA TYR A 132 -26.09 29.39 23.11
C TYR A 132 -25.88 28.28 24.18
N HIS A 133 -26.48 28.41 25.37
CA HIS A 133 -26.31 27.47 26.48
C HIS A 133 -27.15 26.18 26.34
N GLU A 134 -28.28 26.24 25.63
CA GLU A 134 -29.25 25.14 25.57
C GLU A 134 -28.61 23.85 25.03
N GLY A 135 -28.84 22.73 25.71
CA GLY A 135 -28.27 21.44 25.32
C GLY A 135 -26.78 21.27 25.63
N ILE A 136 -26.15 22.17 26.38
CA ILE A 136 -24.74 22.10 26.78
C ILE A 136 -24.62 21.83 28.29
N ILE A 137 -23.68 20.95 28.66
CA ILE A 137 -23.21 20.76 30.04
C ILE A 137 -21.83 21.42 30.13
N ALA A 138 -21.57 22.21 31.18
CA ALA A 138 -20.31 22.92 31.39
C ALA A 138 -19.59 22.44 32.65
N LEU A 139 -18.27 22.31 32.57
CA LEU A 139 -17.38 22.00 33.69
C LEU A 139 -16.46 23.19 33.96
N SER A 140 -16.16 23.49 35.22
CA SER A 140 -15.45 24.71 35.63
C SER A 140 -14.02 24.88 35.09
N GLY A 141 -13.45 23.84 34.47
CA GLY A 141 -12.14 23.87 33.83
C GLY A 141 -10.98 23.51 34.77
N CYS A 142 -9.78 23.49 34.19
CA CYS A 142 -8.52 23.24 34.89
C CYS A 142 -8.06 24.44 35.76
N LEU A 143 -6.82 24.44 36.23
CA LEU A 143 -6.25 25.58 37.01
C LEU A 143 -6.30 26.92 36.26
N LYS A 144 -6.44 26.92 34.93
CA LYS A 144 -6.66 28.11 34.09
C LYS A 144 -8.14 28.49 33.91
N GLY A 145 -9.06 27.81 34.57
CA GLY A 145 -10.47 28.18 34.63
C GLY A 145 -10.71 29.44 35.49
N GLU A 146 -11.82 30.14 35.24
CA GLU A 146 -12.11 31.43 35.91
C GLU A 146 -12.26 31.23 37.43
N ILE A 147 -12.98 30.18 37.84
CA ILE A 147 -13.23 29.86 39.25
C ILE A 147 -11.93 29.40 39.95
N PRO A 148 -11.18 28.40 39.43
CA PRO A 148 -9.87 28.04 39.99
C PRO A 148 -8.89 29.21 40.10
N THR A 149 -8.81 30.07 39.08
CA THR A 149 -7.91 31.23 39.10
C THR A 149 -8.27 32.20 40.22
N LEU A 150 -9.57 32.50 40.40
CA LEU A 150 -10.03 33.37 41.49
C LEU A 150 -9.75 32.76 42.88
N ILE A 151 -9.79 31.43 43.01
CA ILE A 151 -9.42 30.74 44.25
C ILE A 151 -7.92 30.90 44.53
N LEU A 152 -7.06 30.70 43.53
CA LEU A 152 -5.60 30.90 43.65
C LEU A 152 -5.24 32.35 44.03
N ASP A 153 -6.01 33.31 43.53
CA ASP A 153 -5.88 34.74 43.88
C ASP A 153 -6.46 35.08 45.26
N ASN A 154 -6.93 34.09 46.04
CA ASN A 154 -7.61 34.25 47.34
C ASN A 154 -8.91 35.09 47.28
N ARG A 155 -9.59 35.11 46.13
CA ARG A 155 -10.84 35.87 45.88
C ARG A 155 -12.07 34.96 45.92
N ILE A 156 -12.23 34.21 47.02
CA ILE A 156 -13.26 33.16 47.17
C ILE A 156 -14.69 33.68 46.98
N GLY A 157 -15.02 34.87 47.51
CA GLY A 157 -16.35 35.45 47.34
C GLY A 157 -16.70 35.73 45.87
N GLU A 158 -15.72 36.12 45.06
CA GLU A 158 -15.91 36.30 43.63
C GLU A 158 -15.99 34.98 42.88
N ALA A 159 -15.18 33.99 43.28
CA ALA A 159 -15.26 32.63 42.72
C ALA A 159 -16.66 32.03 42.90
N LYS A 160 -17.27 32.20 44.08
CA LYS A 160 -18.66 31.79 44.35
C LYS A 160 -19.67 32.50 43.45
N ARG A 161 -19.53 33.82 43.28
CA ARG A 161 -20.41 34.59 42.39
C ARG A 161 -20.32 34.12 40.93
N VAL A 162 -19.10 33.87 40.44
CA VAL A 162 -18.88 33.36 39.08
C VAL A 162 -19.43 31.94 38.91
N ALA A 163 -19.29 31.07 39.93
CA ALA A 163 -19.88 29.74 39.92
C ALA A 163 -21.42 29.79 39.80
N LEU A 164 -22.06 30.71 40.52
CA LEU A 164 -23.50 30.94 40.41
C LEU A 164 -23.88 31.50 39.03
N GLU A 165 -23.10 32.44 38.48
CA GLU A 165 -23.33 32.99 37.14
C GLU A 165 -23.29 31.89 36.06
N TYR A 166 -22.29 31.01 36.09
CA TYR A 166 -22.24 29.87 35.16
C TYR A 166 -23.38 28.88 35.38
N ARG A 167 -23.74 28.59 36.63
CA ARG A 167 -24.90 27.76 36.96
C ARG A 167 -26.20 28.37 36.43
N ASP A 168 -26.36 29.68 36.50
CA ASP A 168 -27.54 30.38 36.02
C ASP A 168 -27.59 30.41 34.48
N ILE A 169 -26.42 30.45 33.81
CA ILE A 169 -26.30 30.34 32.35
C ILE A 169 -26.68 28.94 31.84
N PHE A 170 -26.08 27.88 32.39
CA PHE A 170 -26.25 26.53 31.86
C PHE A 170 -27.44 25.77 32.50
N GLY A 171 -27.85 26.19 33.69
CA GLY A 171 -28.88 25.56 34.51
C GLY A 171 -28.30 24.72 35.66
N GLN A 172 -29.09 24.56 36.73
CA GLN A 172 -28.71 23.88 37.97
C GLN A 172 -28.11 22.47 37.75
N GLU A 173 -28.62 21.73 36.77
CA GLU A 173 -28.18 20.35 36.48
C GLU A 173 -27.10 20.24 35.40
N ASN A 174 -26.68 21.36 34.80
CA ASN A 174 -25.79 21.37 33.63
C ASN A 174 -24.47 22.09 33.91
N PHE A 175 -24.21 22.53 35.14
CA PHE A 175 -22.93 23.10 35.54
C PHE A 175 -22.31 22.28 36.67
N PHE A 176 -21.04 21.90 36.50
CA PHE A 176 -20.29 21.08 37.45
C PHE A 176 -18.98 21.76 37.84
N LEU A 177 -18.61 21.65 39.12
CA LEU A 177 -17.26 22.02 39.57
C LEU A 177 -16.31 20.85 39.31
N GLU A 178 -15.30 21.11 38.49
CA GLU A 178 -14.37 20.14 37.99
C GLU A 178 -13.18 19.96 38.95
N LEU A 179 -12.94 18.72 39.37
CA LEU A 179 -11.85 18.33 40.23
C LEU A 179 -10.79 17.56 39.45
N HIS A 180 -9.53 17.89 39.70
CA HIS A 180 -8.36 17.26 39.09
C HIS A 180 -7.32 16.96 40.18
N ASP A 181 -6.57 15.87 40.06
CA ASP A 181 -5.43 15.61 40.95
C ASP A 181 -4.22 15.10 40.14
N HIS A 182 -3.30 16.02 39.88
CA HIS A 182 -2.02 15.77 39.21
C HIS A 182 -0.83 15.81 40.20
N GLY A 183 -1.09 15.83 41.51
CA GLY A 183 -0.04 15.98 42.54
C GLY A 183 0.49 17.42 42.71
N ILE A 184 -0.18 18.41 42.13
CA ILE A 184 0.19 19.84 42.21
C ILE A 184 -0.38 20.44 43.51
N GLU A 185 0.42 21.22 44.25
CA GLU A 185 0.02 21.71 45.58
C GLU A 185 -1.10 22.76 45.51
N GLU A 186 -1.02 23.67 44.55
CA GLU A 186 -2.04 24.67 44.25
C GLU A 186 -3.40 24.00 43.96
N GLN A 187 -3.37 22.85 43.29
CA GLN A 187 -4.57 22.09 42.91
C GLN A 187 -5.26 21.45 44.11
N LYS A 188 -4.50 20.99 45.13
CA LYS A 188 -5.09 20.53 46.40
C LYS A 188 -5.77 21.66 47.17
N GLY A 189 -5.21 22.87 47.12
CA GLY A 189 -5.84 24.07 47.66
C GLY A 189 -7.17 24.36 46.97
N VAL A 190 -7.14 24.41 45.63
CA VAL A 190 -8.33 24.65 44.80
C VAL A 190 -9.40 23.58 45.01
N ASN A 191 -9.06 22.29 45.02
CA ASN A 191 -10.03 21.21 45.22
C ASN A 191 -10.76 21.30 46.56
N ARG A 192 -10.06 21.67 47.66
CA ARG A 192 -10.71 21.87 48.97
C ARG A 192 -11.78 22.95 48.91
N GLU A 193 -11.47 24.08 48.29
CA GLU A 193 -12.43 25.18 48.12
C GLU A 193 -13.57 24.80 47.17
N LEU A 194 -13.29 24.12 46.05
CA LEU A 194 -14.33 23.64 45.12
C LEU A 194 -15.29 22.65 45.80
N ILE A 195 -14.80 21.73 46.63
CA ILE A 195 -15.63 20.79 47.39
C ILE A 195 -16.52 21.56 48.38
N SER A 196 -15.95 22.54 49.10
CA SER A 196 -16.72 23.39 50.02
C SER A 196 -17.80 24.19 49.29
N MET A 197 -17.44 24.81 48.16
CA MET A 197 -18.36 25.57 47.31
C MET A 197 -19.47 24.69 46.72
N GLY A 198 -19.15 23.46 46.29
CA GLY A 198 -20.15 22.53 45.76
C GLY A 198 -21.23 22.20 46.78
N ARG A 199 -20.83 21.98 48.04
CA ARG A 199 -21.76 21.75 49.17
C ARG A 199 -22.59 22.99 49.51
N GLU A 200 -21.95 24.16 49.58
CA GLU A 200 -22.60 25.41 49.96
C GLU A 200 -23.59 25.93 48.89
N LEU A 201 -23.21 25.84 47.62
CA LEU A 201 -23.98 26.39 46.50
C LEU A 201 -24.91 25.37 45.82
N GLY A 202 -24.83 24.10 46.24
CA GLY A 202 -25.58 22.99 45.64
C GLY A 202 -25.17 22.71 44.18
N ILE A 203 -23.89 22.89 43.86
CA ILE A 203 -23.34 22.63 42.51
C ILE A 203 -22.62 21.27 42.56
N PRO A 204 -22.96 20.31 41.67
CA PRO A 204 -22.36 18.99 41.68
C PRO A 204 -20.87 19.01 41.30
N LEU A 205 -20.12 18.06 41.85
CA LEU A 205 -18.69 17.86 41.56
C LEU A 205 -18.51 16.85 40.42
N VAL A 206 -17.43 16.97 39.65
CA VAL A 206 -17.05 15.98 38.62
C VAL A 206 -15.55 15.80 38.58
N ALA A 207 -15.07 14.55 38.51
CA ALA A 207 -13.64 14.26 38.44
C ALA A 207 -13.20 14.05 36.98
N THR A 208 -12.14 14.72 36.55
CA THR A 208 -11.50 14.48 35.25
C THR A 208 -9.96 14.54 35.40
N ASN A 209 -9.21 14.33 34.31
CA ASN A 209 -7.74 14.28 34.36
C ASN A 209 -7.07 15.06 33.21
N ASP A 210 -7.79 15.97 32.55
CA ASP A 210 -7.24 16.91 31.55
C ASP A 210 -6.18 16.27 30.61
N CYS A 211 -6.59 15.20 29.92
CA CYS A 211 -5.64 14.26 29.31
C CYS A 211 -5.04 14.83 28.02
N HIS A 212 -3.72 14.88 27.92
CA HIS A 212 -2.99 15.37 26.75
C HIS A 212 -2.21 14.28 25.99
N TYR A 213 -1.94 13.15 26.63
CA TYR A 213 -1.30 11.98 26.04
C TYR A 213 -1.95 10.67 26.54
N ILE A 214 -1.69 9.55 25.88
CA ILE A 214 -2.44 8.31 26.16
C ILE A 214 -1.83 7.55 27.34
N ARG A 215 -0.50 7.45 27.40
CA ARG A 215 0.19 6.68 28.45
C ARG A 215 1.17 7.55 29.20
N LYS A 216 1.43 7.21 30.46
CA LYS A 216 2.42 7.91 31.29
C LYS A 216 3.80 7.98 30.62
N GLU A 217 4.19 6.93 29.89
CA GLU A 217 5.48 6.88 29.20
C GLU A 217 5.60 7.86 28.02
N ASP A 218 4.49 8.46 27.57
CA ASP A 218 4.47 9.43 26.47
C ASP A 218 4.82 10.86 26.94
N ALA A 219 4.88 11.12 28.25
CA ALA A 219 5.15 12.45 28.81
C ALA A 219 6.45 13.10 28.28
N PRO A 220 7.59 12.38 28.12
CA PRO A 220 8.79 12.98 27.54
C PRO A 220 8.64 13.37 26.06
N ALA A 221 7.82 12.65 25.30
CA ALA A 221 7.54 12.99 23.90
C ALA A 221 6.61 14.21 23.82
N HIS A 222 5.65 14.32 24.74
CA HIS A 222 4.78 15.48 24.89
C HIS A 222 5.55 16.76 25.27
N ASP A 223 6.48 16.72 26.24
CA ASP A 223 7.33 17.88 26.58
C ASP A 223 8.13 18.41 25.35
N ILE A 224 8.58 17.49 24.50
CA ILE A 224 9.26 17.85 23.25
C ILE A 224 8.27 18.42 22.23
N LEU A 225 7.04 17.91 22.13
CA LEU A 225 6.00 18.48 21.29
C LEU A 225 5.71 19.95 21.66
N LEU A 226 5.60 20.26 22.96
CA LEU A 226 5.43 21.63 23.46
C LEU A 226 6.59 22.55 23.02
N SER A 227 7.83 22.03 23.11
CA SER A 227 9.03 22.76 22.67
C SER A 227 9.01 22.99 21.15
N ILE A 228 8.54 22.03 20.36
CA ILE A 228 8.40 22.17 18.90
C ILE A 228 7.39 23.27 18.55
N GLN A 229 6.25 23.32 19.25
CA GLN A 229 5.17 24.28 18.99
C GLN A 229 5.53 25.70 19.42
N THR A 230 6.25 25.85 20.54
CA THR A 230 6.73 27.16 21.01
C THR A 230 8.04 27.61 20.35
N ALA A 231 8.59 26.80 19.44
CA ALA A 231 9.88 27.04 18.79
C ALA A 231 11.05 27.25 19.78
N THR A 232 10.99 26.60 20.94
CA THR A 232 12.01 26.62 22.00
C THR A 232 12.84 25.33 22.01
N THR A 233 13.87 25.30 22.86
CA THR A 233 14.69 24.09 23.09
C THR A 233 14.46 23.54 24.49
N ILE A 234 14.76 22.26 24.71
CA ILE A 234 14.58 21.62 26.03
C ILE A 234 15.42 22.27 27.16
N ASP A 235 16.46 23.04 26.81
CA ASP A 235 17.33 23.73 27.76
C ASP A 235 16.79 25.13 28.15
N ASP A 236 15.77 25.63 27.45
CA ASP A 236 15.22 26.96 27.72
C ASP A 236 14.44 26.94 29.05
N PRO A 237 14.82 27.78 30.04
CA PRO A 237 14.16 27.82 31.34
C PRO A 237 12.75 28.41 31.28
N ASN A 238 12.43 29.18 30.23
CA ASN A 238 11.13 29.85 30.05
C ASN A 238 10.23 29.11 29.06
N ARG A 239 10.60 27.90 28.63
CA ARG A 239 9.76 27.11 27.71
C ARG A 239 8.44 26.71 28.36
N LEU A 240 7.44 26.48 27.51
CA LEU A 240 6.20 25.85 27.95
C LEU A 240 6.46 24.39 28.33
N ARG A 241 6.20 24.05 29.60
CA ARG A 241 6.32 22.70 30.16
C ARG A 241 5.21 22.48 31.18
N PHE A 242 4.70 21.26 31.23
CA PHE A 242 3.73 20.84 32.25
C PHE A 242 4.47 20.53 33.57
N SER A 243 3.87 20.89 34.71
CA SER A 243 4.50 20.78 36.02
C SER A 243 4.70 19.33 36.49
N THR A 244 3.90 18.39 35.98
CA THR A 244 3.98 16.95 36.30
C THR A 244 3.76 16.08 35.04
N GLU A 245 3.95 14.76 35.19
CA GLU A 245 3.78 13.76 34.13
C GLU A 245 2.43 13.00 34.23
N GLU A 246 1.43 13.60 34.89
CA GLU A 246 0.17 12.95 35.27
C GLU A 246 -1.01 13.22 34.31
N PHE A 247 -0.76 13.85 33.16
CA PHE A 247 -1.77 14.28 32.18
C PHE A 247 -2.06 13.23 31.11
N TYR A 248 -2.01 11.94 31.49
CA TYR A 248 -2.32 10.83 30.59
C TYR A 248 -3.74 10.29 30.80
N LEU A 249 -4.21 9.45 29.88
CA LEU A 249 -5.49 8.75 30.00
C LEU A 249 -5.44 7.68 31.11
N LYS A 250 -5.53 8.10 32.38
CA LYS A 250 -5.53 7.22 33.57
C LYS A 250 -6.62 6.16 33.48
N SER A 251 -6.34 4.98 34.00
CA SER A 251 -7.32 3.90 34.13
C SER A 251 -8.40 4.26 35.15
N PRO A 252 -9.59 3.64 35.07
CA PRO A 252 -10.65 3.82 36.07
C PRO A 252 -10.20 3.52 37.50
N GLN A 253 -9.28 2.55 37.68
CA GLN A 253 -8.73 2.22 38.99
C GLN A 253 -7.88 3.37 39.55
N GLU A 254 -6.95 3.90 38.76
CA GLU A 254 -6.12 5.04 39.17
C GLU A 254 -6.97 6.26 39.53
N MET A 255 -8.03 6.54 38.77
CA MET A 255 -8.97 7.62 39.08
C MET A 255 -9.78 7.33 40.35
N GLY A 256 -10.16 6.08 40.57
CA GLY A 256 -10.82 5.63 41.81
C GLY A 256 -9.95 5.84 43.05
N ASP A 257 -8.66 5.52 42.95
CA ASP A 257 -7.72 5.67 44.05
C ASP A 257 -7.47 7.16 44.37
N LEU A 258 -7.38 8.02 43.36
CA LEU A 258 -7.19 9.47 43.52
C LEU A 258 -8.41 10.14 44.18
N PHE A 259 -9.62 9.80 43.76
CA PHE A 259 -10.86 10.46 44.22
C PHE A 259 -11.67 9.63 45.22
N HIS A 260 -11.02 8.74 45.97
CA HIS A 260 -11.68 7.87 46.97
C HIS A 260 -12.46 8.65 48.05
N GLN A 261 -12.10 9.91 48.32
CA GLN A 261 -12.79 10.78 49.30
C GLN A 261 -14.02 11.49 48.73
N THR A 262 -14.18 11.49 47.41
CA THR A 262 -15.29 12.14 46.67
C THR A 262 -15.81 11.21 45.58
N PRO A 263 -16.32 10.01 45.92
CA PRO A 263 -16.80 9.05 44.94
C PRO A 263 -17.94 9.62 44.08
N GLU A 264 -18.72 10.58 44.59
CA GLU A 264 -19.78 11.24 43.82
C GLU A 264 -19.26 11.96 42.56
N ALA A 265 -18.01 12.45 42.61
CA ALA A 265 -17.38 13.14 41.47
C ALA A 265 -17.08 12.15 40.32
N LEU A 266 -16.73 10.90 40.66
CA LEU A 266 -16.53 9.82 39.68
C LEU A 266 -17.87 9.34 39.12
N GLU A 267 -18.88 9.14 39.97
CA GLU A 267 -20.23 8.74 39.52
C GLU A 267 -20.84 9.76 38.55
N ASN A 268 -20.65 11.05 38.83
CA ASN A 268 -21.15 12.11 37.96
C ASN A 268 -20.53 12.07 36.55
N THR A 269 -19.33 11.49 36.36
CA THR A 269 -18.77 11.29 35.01
C THR A 269 -19.64 10.37 34.17
N VAL A 270 -20.14 9.29 34.77
CA VAL A 270 -21.02 8.31 34.12
C VAL A 270 -22.41 8.91 33.91
N ARG A 271 -22.96 9.63 34.90
CA ARG A 271 -24.25 10.31 34.77
C ARG A 271 -24.26 11.36 33.65
N ILE A 272 -23.17 12.13 33.51
CA ILE A 272 -23.02 13.06 32.38
C ILE A 272 -22.95 12.29 31.07
N ALA A 273 -22.15 11.21 31.00
CA ALA A 273 -22.04 10.38 29.82
C ALA A 273 -23.39 9.77 29.38
N GLU A 274 -24.24 9.37 30.32
CA GLU A 274 -25.60 8.88 30.05
C GLU A 274 -26.52 9.95 29.47
N ARG A 275 -26.36 11.21 29.88
CA ARG A 275 -27.15 12.36 29.40
C ARG A 275 -26.72 12.86 28.03
N CYS A 276 -25.46 12.67 27.64
CA CYS A 276 -24.94 13.06 26.33
C CYS A 276 -25.33 12.08 25.21
N ASN A 277 -26.42 12.36 24.49
CA ASN A 277 -27.00 11.50 23.45
C ASN A 277 -27.10 12.22 22.10
N LEU A 278 -25.94 12.52 21.50
CA LEU A 278 -25.87 13.07 20.15
C LEU A 278 -25.87 11.95 19.10
N GLU A 279 -26.82 12.01 18.17
CA GLU A 279 -26.84 11.17 16.97
C GLU A 279 -26.50 12.03 15.75
N LEU A 280 -25.43 11.65 15.04
CA LEU A 280 -25.05 12.29 13.78
C LEU A 280 -25.53 11.45 12.60
N GLU A 281 -26.37 12.04 11.76
CA GLU A 281 -26.78 11.43 10.49
C GLU A 281 -25.64 11.50 9.47
N PHE A 282 -25.29 10.35 8.87
CA PHE A 282 -24.31 10.27 7.80
C PHE A 282 -24.96 9.78 6.50
N GLY A 283 -24.52 10.33 5.36
CA GLY A 283 -24.99 9.91 4.03
C GLY A 283 -26.24 10.63 3.51
N LYS A 284 -26.81 11.58 4.27
CA LYS A 284 -27.83 12.51 3.78
C LYS A 284 -27.16 13.72 3.15
N THR A 285 -27.41 13.96 1.87
CA THR A 285 -26.78 15.07 1.14
C THR A 285 -27.51 16.40 1.38
N HIS A 286 -26.75 17.44 1.71
CA HIS A 286 -27.21 18.83 1.80
C HIS A 286 -26.81 19.56 0.52
N LEU A 287 -27.71 19.60 -0.45
CA LEU A 287 -27.46 20.25 -1.73
C LEU A 287 -27.58 21.77 -1.63
N PRO A 288 -26.68 22.53 -2.28
CA PRO A 288 -26.85 23.97 -2.42
C PRO A 288 -28.05 24.28 -3.32
N HIS A 289 -28.58 25.49 -3.16
CA HIS A 289 -29.72 25.95 -3.94
C HIS A 289 -29.29 27.02 -4.94
N TYR A 290 -29.82 26.93 -6.16
CA TYR A 290 -29.71 27.96 -7.17
C TYR A 290 -31.09 28.55 -7.40
N GLU A 291 -31.19 29.88 -7.41
CA GLU A 291 -32.42 30.61 -7.73
C GLU A 291 -32.37 31.10 -9.18
N PRO A 292 -33.20 30.54 -10.08
CA PRO A 292 -33.30 31.03 -11.46
C PRO A 292 -33.80 32.47 -11.54
N PRO A 293 -33.37 33.24 -12.55
CA PRO A 293 -33.88 34.59 -12.77
C PRO A 293 -35.40 34.57 -12.99
N GLU A 294 -36.08 35.63 -12.53
CA GLU A 294 -37.54 35.85 -12.72
C GLU A 294 -38.42 34.73 -12.12
N GLY A 295 -37.91 33.91 -11.19
CA GLY A 295 -38.67 32.82 -10.56
C GLY A 295 -38.98 31.66 -11.50
N ARG A 296 -38.20 31.48 -12.58
CA ARG A 296 -38.36 30.36 -13.51
C ARG A 296 -38.19 29.00 -12.81
N ASP A 297 -38.81 27.97 -13.39
CA ASP A 297 -38.62 26.59 -12.96
C ASP A 297 -37.15 26.16 -13.14
N LEU A 298 -36.60 25.51 -12.12
CA LEU A 298 -35.19 25.13 -12.06
C LEU A 298 -34.79 24.16 -13.18
N ASP A 299 -35.59 23.10 -13.39
CA ASP A 299 -35.31 22.09 -14.40
C ASP A 299 -35.55 22.64 -15.81
N GLY A 300 -36.62 23.41 -15.99
CA GLY A 300 -36.93 24.12 -17.23
C GLY A 300 -35.82 25.07 -17.64
N TYR A 301 -35.25 25.81 -16.70
CA TYR A 301 -34.16 26.75 -16.95
C TYR A 301 -32.87 26.03 -17.36
N LEU A 302 -32.48 24.95 -16.65
CA LEU A 302 -31.34 24.12 -17.05
C LEU A 302 -31.52 23.58 -18.47
N LYS A 303 -32.71 23.07 -18.79
CA LYS A 303 -33.05 22.54 -20.11
C LYS A 303 -32.89 23.62 -21.19
N GLU A 304 -33.44 24.81 -20.97
CA GLU A 304 -33.32 25.96 -21.89
C GLU A 304 -31.85 26.27 -22.21
N LEU A 305 -31.02 26.43 -21.17
CA LEU A 305 -29.59 26.72 -21.30
C LEU A 305 -28.84 25.65 -22.09
N CYS A 306 -29.15 24.38 -21.84
CA CYS A 306 -28.53 23.27 -22.56
C CYS A 306 -28.86 23.30 -24.05
N TYR A 307 -30.12 23.54 -24.43
CA TYR A 307 -30.51 23.63 -25.84
C TYR A 307 -29.87 24.82 -26.56
N GLN A 308 -29.75 25.97 -25.88
CA GLN A 308 -29.02 27.13 -26.42
C GLN A 308 -27.53 26.82 -26.59
N GLY A 309 -26.93 26.18 -25.59
CA GLY A 309 -25.55 25.70 -25.63
C GLY A 309 -25.27 24.74 -26.78
N LEU A 310 -26.15 23.74 -26.96
CA LEU A 310 -26.03 22.73 -28.00
C LEU A 310 -26.06 23.35 -29.41
N LYS A 311 -26.94 24.33 -29.64
CA LYS A 311 -27.00 25.09 -30.91
C LYS A 311 -25.75 25.94 -31.18
N ARG A 312 -25.03 26.36 -30.13
CA ARG A 312 -23.77 27.10 -30.27
C ARG A 312 -22.59 26.17 -30.57
N ARG A 313 -22.59 24.97 -29.99
CA ARG A 313 -21.49 23.98 -30.12
C ARG A 313 -21.58 23.17 -31.42
N TYR A 314 -22.78 22.91 -31.93
CA TYR A 314 -23.00 22.11 -33.13
C TYR A 314 -23.69 22.93 -34.23
N SER A 315 -23.26 22.73 -35.48
CA SER A 315 -23.88 23.33 -36.67
C SER A 315 -25.29 22.80 -36.97
N GLY A 316 -25.74 21.74 -36.26
CA GLY A 316 -27.10 21.23 -36.27
C GLY A 316 -27.33 20.18 -35.18
N VAL A 317 -28.53 20.13 -34.59
CA VAL A 317 -28.86 19.17 -33.52
C VAL A 317 -29.40 17.88 -34.14
N THR A 318 -28.60 16.81 -34.10
CA THR A 318 -29.00 15.48 -34.58
C THR A 318 -29.96 14.80 -33.60
N PRO A 319 -30.76 13.81 -34.06
CA PRO A 319 -31.61 13.01 -33.17
C PRO A 319 -30.84 12.31 -32.06
N GLU A 320 -29.60 11.89 -32.32
CA GLU A 320 -28.70 11.25 -31.34
C GLU A 320 -28.29 12.23 -30.23
N LEU A 321 -27.86 13.43 -30.59
CA LEU A 321 -27.53 14.50 -29.63
C LEU A 321 -28.73 14.83 -28.74
N LYS A 322 -29.92 14.97 -29.34
CA LYS A 322 -31.15 15.23 -28.61
C LYS A 322 -31.49 14.10 -27.64
N LYS A 323 -31.37 12.84 -28.08
CA LYS A 323 -31.63 11.66 -27.25
C LYS A 323 -30.67 11.59 -26.06
N ARG A 324 -29.36 11.81 -26.29
CA ARG A 324 -28.35 11.85 -25.21
C ARG A 324 -28.65 12.98 -24.23
N LEU A 325 -28.94 14.19 -24.72
CA LEU A 325 -29.21 15.34 -23.86
C LEU A 325 -30.45 15.12 -22.96
N GLU A 326 -31.57 14.65 -23.53
CA GLU A 326 -32.79 14.39 -22.75
C GLU A 326 -32.60 13.26 -21.73
N HIS A 327 -31.80 12.24 -22.06
CA HIS A 327 -31.45 11.18 -21.11
C HIS A 327 -30.66 11.72 -19.91
N GLU A 328 -29.62 12.53 -20.17
CA GLU A 328 -28.81 13.14 -19.12
C GLU A 328 -29.65 14.10 -18.25
N LEU A 329 -30.43 14.99 -18.87
CA LEU A 329 -31.30 15.93 -18.16
C LEU A 329 -32.31 15.21 -17.25
N LYS A 330 -32.88 14.09 -17.72
CA LYS A 330 -33.78 13.27 -16.91
C LYS A 330 -33.06 12.72 -15.67
N ILE A 331 -31.87 12.13 -15.83
CA ILE A 331 -31.11 11.58 -14.70
C ILE A 331 -30.72 12.69 -13.71
N ILE A 332 -30.29 13.86 -14.19
CA ILE A 332 -29.92 15.00 -13.35
C ILE A 332 -31.12 15.47 -12.51
N LYS A 333 -32.31 15.54 -13.13
CA LYS A 333 -33.56 15.85 -12.44
C LYS A 333 -33.93 14.78 -11.41
N ASP A 334 -33.95 13.51 -11.80
CA ASP A 334 -34.34 12.39 -10.93
C ASP A 334 -33.40 12.23 -9.72
N THR A 335 -32.15 12.66 -9.85
CA THR A 335 -31.14 12.66 -8.77
C THR A 335 -31.08 13.94 -7.95
N GLY A 336 -31.81 15.00 -8.35
CA GLY A 336 -31.86 16.28 -7.65
C GLY A 336 -30.66 17.21 -7.86
N TYR A 337 -29.78 16.94 -8.83
CA TYR A 337 -28.55 17.70 -9.05
C TYR A 337 -28.70 18.93 -9.97
N THR A 338 -29.93 19.32 -10.33
CA THR A 338 -30.19 20.48 -11.20
C THR A 338 -29.56 21.78 -10.66
N SER A 339 -29.73 22.09 -9.37
CA SER A 339 -29.11 23.28 -8.75
C SER A 339 -27.59 23.23 -8.81
N TYR A 340 -27.00 22.05 -8.63
CA TYR A 340 -25.54 21.89 -8.68
C TYR A 340 -24.98 22.23 -10.06
N PHE A 341 -25.58 21.71 -11.13
CA PHE A 341 -25.17 22.05 -12.51
C PHE A 341 -25.32 23.54 -12.82
N LEU A 342 -26.39 24.17 -12.33
CA LEU A 342 -26.61 25.61 -12.52
C LEU A 342 -25.60 26.46 -11.75
N ILE A 343 -25.21 26.06 -10.54
CA ILE A 343 -24.15 26.77 -9.78
C ILE A 343 -22.82 26.68 -10.52
N VAL A 344 -22.45 25.48 -10.99
CA VAL A 344 -21.21 25.30 -11.73
C VAL A 344 -21.21 26.09 -13.04
N TRP A 345 -22.32 26.05 -13.77
CA TRP A 345 -22.50 26.88 -14.96
C TRP A 345 -22.34 28.37 -14.64
N ASP A 346 -22.96 28.87 -13.58
CA ASP A 346 -22.98 30.30 -13.23
C ASP A 346 -21.57 30.84 -13.00
N PHE A 347 -20.77 30.22 -12.12
CA PHE A 347 -19.42 30.72 -11.85
C PHE A 347 -18.45 30.48 -13.03
N VAL A 348 -18.64 29.44 -13.85
CA VAL A 348 -17.85 29.24 -15.08
C VAL A 348 -18.15 30.34 -16.09
N GLN A 349 -19.42 30.71 -16.26
CA GLN A 349 -19.83 31.79 -17.15
C GLN A 349 -19.32 33.15 -16.65
N PHE A 350 -19.37 33.39 -15.34
CA PHE A 350 -18.73 34.56 -14.74
C PHE A 350 -17.24 34.62 -15.08
N ALA A 351 -16.49 33.54 -14.84
CA ALA A 351 -15.05 33.49 -15.13
C ALA A 351 -14.75 33.79 -16.60
N LYS A 352 -15.47 33.15 -17.53
CA LYS A 352 -15.34 33.40 -18.98
C LYS A 352 -15.67 34.85 -19.34
N SER A 353 -16.73 35.44 -18.77
CA SER A 353 -17.11 36.84 -19.02
C SER A 353 -16.07 37.86 -18.55
N LYS A 354 -15.26 37.51 -17.55
CA LYS A 354 -14.16 38.33 -17.01
C LYS A 354 -12.80 38.01 -17.65
N GLY A 355 -12.78 37.17 -18.69
CA GLY A 355 -11.56 36.74 -19.36
C GLY A 355 -10.63 35.91 -18.45
N ILE A 356 -11.17 35.23 -17.44
CA ILE A 356 -10.42 34.29 -16.60
C ILE A 356 -10.38 32.96 -17.35
N ALA A 357 -9.18 32.43 -17.61
CA ALA A 357 -9.03 31.16 -18.30
C ALA A 357 -9.58 30.02 -17.43
N VAL A 358 -10.44 29.20 -18.04
CA VAL A 358 -11.05 28.01 -17.42
C VAL A 358 -10.54 26.77 -18.15
N GLY A 359 -10.18 25.73 -17.41
CA GLY A 359 -9.73 24.47 -18.00
C GLY A 359 -10.85 23.73 -18.75
N PRO A 360 -10.49 22.76 -19.61
CA PRO A 360 -11.44 22.04 -20.46
C PRO A 360 -12.36 21.06 -19.68
N GLY A 361 -12.15 20.90 -18.37
CA GLY A 361 -12.84 19.95 -17.50
C GLY A 361 -11.94 18.79 -17.08
N ARG A 362 -12.12 18.30 -15.84
CA ARG A 362 -11.32 17.24 -15.22
C ARG A 362 -12.20 16.09 -14.74
N GLY A 363 -11.57 14.94 -14.49
CA GLY A 363 -12.25 13.78 -13.90
C GLY A 363 -13.21 13.13 -14.89
N SER A 364 -14.43 12.82 -14.45
CA SER A 364 -15.48 12.24 -15.28
C SER A 364 -16.43 13.29 -15.88
N ALA A 365 -16.39 14.55 -15.43
CA ALA A 365 -17.28 15.62 -15.91
C ALA A 365 -17.30 15.79 -17.45
N PRO A 366 -16.17 15.65 -18.18
CA PRO A 366 -16.18 15.68 -19.65
C PRO A 366 -17.05 14.61 -20.33
N GLY A 367 -17.52 13.58 -19.62
CA GLY A 367 -18.46 12.58 -20.14
C GLY A 367 -19.92 13.05 -20.26
N SER A 368 -20.25 14.25 -19.78
CA SER A 368 -21.61 14.80 -19.83
C SER A 368 -21.79 15.77 -21.01
N LEU A 369 -22.78 15.47 -21.85
CA LEU A 369 -23.24 16.38 -22.89
C LEU A 369 -23.92 17.62 -22.30
N VAL A 370 -24.58 17.50 -21.13
CA VAL A 370 -25.11 18.65 -20.38
C VAL A 370 -23.98 19.59 -19.97
N ALA A 371 -22.90 19.08 -19.36
CA ALA A 371 -21.75 19.90 -18.97
C ALA A 371 -21.08 20.59 -20.18
N TYR A 372 -20.93 19.87 -21.30
CA TYR A 372 -20.38 20.43 -22.53
C TYR A 372 -21.28 21.52 -23.15
N SER A 373 -22.60 21.30 -23.14
CA SER A 373 -23.59 22.26 -23.65
C SER A 373 -23.61 23.54 -22.82
N LEU A 374 -23.51 23.43 -21.50
CA LEU A 374 -23.41 24.58 -20.59
C LEU A 374 -22.07 25.31 -20.71
N GLY A 375 -21.07 24.73 -21.38
CA GLY A 375 -19.73 25.28 -21.46
C GLY A 375 -18.92 25.09 -20.18
N ILE A 376 -19.35 24.20 -19.28
CA ILE A 376 -18.60 23.75 -18.11
C ILE A 376 -17.36 22.97 -18.55
N THR A 377 -17.52 22.15 -19.59
CA THR A 377 -16.41 21.43 -20.25
C THR A 377 -16.26 21.91 -21.70
N SER A 378 -15.06 21.71 -22.25
CA SER A 378 -14.73 22.08 -23.65
C SER A 378 -14.48 20.87 -24.55
N LEU A 379 -14.57 19.64 -24.04
CA LEU A 379 -14.36 18.41 -24.81
C LEU A 379 -15.70 17.79 -25.20
N ASP A 380 -15.87 17.47 -26.49
CA ASP A 380 -17.07 16.81 -27.00
C ASP A 380 -17.14 15.33 -26.54
N PRO A 381 -18.11 14.95 -25.70
CA PRO A 381 -18.19 13.58 -25.17
C PRO A 381 -18.51 12.53 -26.24
N LEU A 382 -19.26 12.87 -27.28
CA LEU A 382 -19.64 11.93 -28.33
C LEU A 382 -18.47 11.68 -29.30
N LYS A 383 -17.74 12.74 -29.67
CA LYS A 383 -16.55 12.62 -30.53
C LYS A 383 -15.47 11.73 -29.90
N HIS A 384 -15.33 11.77 -28.57
CA HIS A 384 -14.29 11.06 -27.83
C HIS A 384 -14.80 9.82 -27.06
N ASP A 385 -16.00 9.35 -27.35
CA ASP A 385 -16.61 8.15 -26.74
C ASP A 385 -16.61 8.16 -25.19
N LEU A 386 -16.91 9.33 -24.61
CA LEU A 386 -16.97 9.53 -23.16
C LEU A 386 -18.37 9.23 -22.61
N LEU A 387 -18.40 8.47 -21.52
CA LEU A 387 -19.63 7.92 -20.95
C LEU A 387 -20.19 8.81 -19.82
N PHE A 388 -21.50 9.10 -19.89
CA PHE A 388 -22.19 9.88 -18.85
C PHE A 388 -22.33 9.09 -17.55
N GLU A 389 -22.58 7.79 -17.62
CA GLU A 389 -22.82 6.93 -16.45
C GLU A 389 -21.56 6.75 -15.60
N ARG A 390 -20.37 7.04 -16.16
CA ARG A 390 -19.12 7.15 -15.40
C ARG A 390 -19.07 8.44 -14.57
N PHE A 391 -19.74 9.49 -15.02
CA PHE A 391 -19.89 10.74 -14.30
C PHE A 391 -21.02 10.66 -13.28
N LEU A 392 -22.22 10.29 -13.70
CA LEU A 392 -23.40 10.20 -12.86
C LEU A 392 -24.15 8.88 -13.11
N ASN A 393 -24.13 8.01 -12.10
CA ASN A 393 -24.73 6.68 -12.19
C ASN A 393 -26.12 6.65 -11.51
N PRO A 394 -27.22 6.40 -12.26
CA PRO A 394 -28.57 6.42 -11.70
C PRO A 394 -28.87 5.24 -10.76
N GLU A 395 -28.18 4.10 -10.88
CA GLU A 395 -28.37 2.94 -9.98
C GLU A 395 -27.72 3.16 -8.61
N ARG A 396 -26.90 4.21 -8.47
CA ARG A 396 -26.26 4.58 -7.21
C ARG A 396 -26.03 6.08 -7.16
N VAL A 397 -26.97 6.80 -6.54
CA VAL A 397 -26.87 8.24 -6.29
C VAL A 397 -25.67 8.51 -5.39
N THR A 398 -24.54 8.82 -6.02
CA THR A 398 -23.31 9.32 -5.39
C THR A 398 -23.12 10.74 -5.87
N MET A 399 -22.51 11.58 -5.03
CA MET A 399 -22.34 12.99 -5.35
C MET A 399 -21.40 13.14 -6.57
N PRO A 400 -21.81 13.84 -7.64
CA PRO A 400 -20.96 14.11 -8.79
C PRO A 400 -19.90 15.16 -8.44
N ASP A 401 -18.63 14.83 -8.67
CA ASP A 401 -17.51 15.75 -8.42
C ASP A 401 -17.15 16.46 -9.74
N ILE A 402 -17.45 17.76 -9.83
CA ILE A 402 -17.09 18.60 -10.98
C ILE A 402 -15.92 19.48 -10.58
N ASP A 403 -14.72 18.96 -10.78
CA ASP A 403 -13.46 19.71 -10.59
C ASP A 403 -13.28 20.72 -11.72
N ILE A 404 -13.17 22.00 -11.38
CA ILE A 404 -12.95 23.08 -12.36
C ILE A 404 -11.60 23.75 -12.12
N ASP A 405 -10.83 23.85 -13.19
CA ASP A 405 -9.52 24.48 -13.20
C ASP A 405 -9.64 25.95 -13.65
N PHE A 406 -8.99 26.86 -12.93
CA PHE A 406 -8.91 28.28 -13.24
C PHE A 406 -7.45 28.73 -13.36
N ALA A 407 -7.22 29.87 -14.01
CA ALA A 407 -5.94 30.58 -13.92
C ALA A 407 -5.59 30.87 -12.44
N ASP A 408 -4.42 30.41 -12.00
CA ASP A 408 -3.98 30.44 -10.60
C ASP A 408 -3.95 31.87 -10.02
N ASP A 409 -3.51 32.83 -10.83
CA ASP A 409 -3.40 34.25 -10.49
C ASP A 409 -4.74 35.00 -10.40
N ARG A 410 -5.84 34.41 -10.89
CA ARG A 410 -7.18 35.05 -10.92
C ARG A 410 -8.28 34.18 -10.31
N ARG A 411 -7.94 33.03 -9.74
CA ARG A 411 -8.89 32.08 -9.11
C ARG A 411 -9.68 32.73 -7.97
N ASP A 412 -9.04 33.58 -7.17
CA ASP A 412 -9.68 34.20 -6.01
C ASP A 412 -10.83 35.14 -6.41
N GLU A 413 -10.82 35.73 -7.61
CA GLU A 413 -11.94 36.53 -8.14
C GLU A 413 -13.22 35.68 -8.30
N VAL A 414 -13.08 34.42 -8.71
CA VAL A 414 -14.20 33.49 -8.86
C VAL A 414 -14.74 33.07 -7.50
N ILE A 415 -13.86 32.84 -6.52
CA ILE A 415 -14.27 32.52 -5.15
C ILE A 415 -15.01 33.71 -4.53
N SER A 416 -14.52 34.94 -4.71
CA SER A 416 -15.20 36.16 -4.27
C SER A 416 -16.58 36.29 -4.88
N TYR A 417 -16.73 36.03 -6.20
CA TYR A 417 -18.04 36.02 -6.86
C TYR A 417 -19.01 35.01 -6.22
N VAL A 418 -18.55 33.78 -5.96
CA VAL A 418 -19.38 32.74 -5.33
C VAL A 418 -19.80 33.17 -3.92
N VAL A 419 -18.89 33.74 -3.12
CA VAL A 419 -19.19 34.25 -1.78
C VAL A 419 -20.23 35.38 -1.82
N GLU A 420 -20.12 36.31 -2.76
CA GLU A 420 -21.07 37.41 -2.94
C GLU A 420 -22.44 36.91 -3.43
N LYS A 421 -22.45 35.97 -4.39
CA LYS A 421 -23.66 35.45 -5.03
C LYS A 421 -24.49 34.55 -4.12
N TYR A 422 -23.86 33.63 -3.40
CA TYR A 422 -24.54 32.63 -2.57
C TYR A 422 -24.57 32.97 -1.08
N GLY A 423 -23.89 34.05 -0.69
CA GLY A 423 -23.90 34.59 0.66
C GLY A 423 -22.70 34.13 1.51
N LYS A 424 -22.12 35.08 2.23
CA LYS A 424 -20.92 34.87 3.07
C LYS A 424 -21.10 33.83 4.18
N GLU A 425 -22.32 33.67 4.68
CA GLU A 425 -22.64 32.68 5.72
C GLU A 425 -22.81 31.25 5.17
N ASN A 426 -22.96 31.11 3.85
CA ASN A 426 -23.29 29.86 3.16
C ASN A 426 -22.10 29.29 2.37
N VAL A 427 -21.02 30.06 2.26
CA VAL A 427 -19.82 29.71 1.49
C VAL A 427 -18.58 29.80 2.36
N ALA A 428 -17.80 28.73 2.41
CA ALA A 428 -16.50 28.71 3.07
C ALA A 428 -15.52 27.80 2.32
N GLN A 429 -14.23 28.07 2.48
CA GLN A 429 -13.21 27.14 2.04
C GLN A 429 -13.16 25.90 2.95
N ILE A 430 -12.45 24.86 2.55
CA ILE A 430 -12.26 23.65 3.35
C ILE A 430 -10.94 23.76 4.11
N ILE A 431 -10.87 23.35 5.38
CA ILE A 431 -9.60 23.25 6.10
C ILE A 431 -8.80 22.00 5.69
N THR A 432 -7.50 22.11 5.84
CA THR A 432 -6.52 21.04 5.69
C THR A 432 -5.60 21.03 6.88
N PHE A 433 -5.10 19.84 7.18
CA PHE A 433 -4.24 19.61 8.34
C PHE A 433 -2.88 19.10 7.87
N GLY A 434 -1.83 19.85 8.18
CA GLY A 434 -0.46 19.41 7.97
C GLY A 434 -0.06 18.43 9.07
N THR A 435 0.41 17.23 8.72
CA THR A 435 0.89 16.23 9.69
C THR A 435 2.41 16.17 9.77
N MET A 436 2.92 15.71 10.92
CA MET A 436 4.35 15.52 11.15
C MET A 436 4.89 14.29 10.40
N LYS A 437 5.32 14.49 9.13
CA LYS A 437 5.88 13.42 8.28
C LYS A 437 7.26 12.97 8.77
N ALA A 438 7.61 11.70 8.52
CA ALA A 438 8.84 11.01 8.96
C ALA A 438 10.13 11.86 8.94
N ARG A 439 10.46 12.49 7.80
CA ARG A 439 11.66 13.35 7.69
C ARG A 439 11.53 14.68 8.43
N ALA A 440 10.34 15.27 8.42
CA ALA A 440 10.08 16.55 9.07
C ALA A 440 10.11 16.41 10.60
N VAL A 441 9.48 15.37 11.14
CA VAL A 441 9.45 15.12 12.59
C VAL A 441 10.84 14.85 13.16
N ILE A 442 11.71 14.12 12.44
CA ILE A 442 13.13 13.97 12.86
C ILE A 442 13.82 15.34 12.95
N ARG A 443 13.57 16.23 11.98
CA ARG A 443 14.17 17.58 11.99
C ARG A 443 13.65 18.43 13.14
N ASP A 444 12.33 18.42 13.38
CA ASP A 444 11.71 19.20 14.45
C ASP A 444 12.15 18.71 15.84
N VAL A 445 12.13 17.40 16.08
CA VAL A 445 12.63 16.81 17.35
C VAL A 445 14.12 17.08 17.54
N GLY A 446 14.92 16.95 16.48
CA GLY A 446 16.36 17.22 16.54
C GLY A 446 16.67 18.67 16.90
N ARG A 447 15.88 19.63 16.38
CA ARG A 447 15.99 21.05 16.74
C ARG A 447 15.68 21.27 18.22
N SER A 448 14.57 20.74 18.72
CA SER A 448 14.18 20.92 20.13
C SER A 448 15.14 20.24 21.11
N LEU A 449 15.74 19.11 20.73
CA LEU A 449 16.82 18.43 21.46
C LEU A 449 18.21 19.08 21.28
N LYS A 450 18.32 20.20 20.56
CA LYS A 450 19.58 20.94 20.32
C LYS A 450 20.68 20.07 19.70
N ILE A 451 20.28 19.18 18.79
CA ILE A 451 21.20 18.37 17.99
C ILE A 451 21.65 19.20 16.79
N PRO A 452 22.95 19.21 16.42
CA PRO A 452 23.41 19.95 15.26
C PRO A 452 22.62 19.62 13.99
N TYR A 453 22.17 20.66 13.26
CA TYR A 453 21.31 20.50 12.08
C TYR A 453 21.91 19.55 11.03
N SER A 454 23.24 19.61 10.82
CA SER A 454 23.95 18.75 9.88
C SER A 454 23.82 17.26 10.21
N GLU A 455 23.86 16.91 11.49
CA GLU A 455 23.68 15.55 11.97
C GLU A 455 22.22 15.09 11.78
N VAL A 456 21.26 15.93 12.16
CA VAL A 456 19.83 15.66 12.04
C VAL A 456 19.41 15.51 10.57
N ASP A 457 19.89 16.39 9.69
CA ASP A 457 19.57 16.32 8.26
C ASP A 457 20.18 15.09 7.59
N ARG A 458 21.38 14.67 8.01
CA ARG A 458 21.98 13.40 7.58
C ARG A 458 21.07 12.23 7.93
N ILE A 459 20.57 12.17 9.17
CA ILE A 459 19.65 11.11 9.62
C ILE A 459 18.33 11.17 8.85
N ALA A 460 17.75 12.35 8.66
CA ALA A 460 16.50 12.53 7.92
C ALA A 460 16.62 12.11 6.45
N LYS A 461 17.78 12.33 5.81
CA LYS A 461 18.03 11.92 4.41
C LYS A 461 18.12 10.40 4.22
N LEU A 462 18.43 9.64 5.27
CA LEU A 462 18.43 8.17 5.22
C LEU A 462 17.03 7.58 5.09
N ILE A 463 15.97 8.30 5.49
CA ILE A 463 14.59 7.86 5.28
C ILE A 463 14.27 8.00 3.79
N PRO A 464 13.89 6.95 3.05
CA PRO A 464 13.63 7.05 1.61
C PRO A 464 12.41 7.93 1.29
N PRO A 465 12.40 8.65 0.15
CA PRO A 465 11.32 9.58 -0.21
C PRO A 465 10.05 8.90 -0.77
N GLU A 466 9.81 7.63 -0.43
CA GLU A 466 8.65 6.88 -0.93
C GLU A 466 7.33 7.37 -0.33
N ILE A 467 6.25 7.34 -1.12
CA ILE A 467 4.90 7.61 -0.63
C ILE A 467 4.53 6.58 0.45
N GLY A 468 4.05 7.05 1.59
CA GLY A 468 3.69 6.21 2.73
C GLY A 468 4.89 5.64 3.52
N MET A 469 6.10 6.17 3.32
CA MET A 469 7.25 5.84 4.17
C MET A 469 7.02 6.33 5.61
N THR A 470 7.35 5.48 6.59
CA THR A 470 7.33 5.80 8.02
C THR A 470 8.71 5.57 8.63
N ILE A 471 8.97 6.15 9.81
CA ILE A 471 10.24 5.91 10.53
C ILE A 471 10.38 4.42 10.86
N GLU A 472 9.30 3.76 11.26
CA GLU A 472 9.30 2.31 11.55
C GLU A 472 9.67 1.49 10.30
N LYS A 473 9.10 1.84 9.12
CA LYS A 473 9.44 1.17 7.86
C LYS A 473 10.90 1.44 7.48
N ALA A 474 11.37 2.68 7.62
CA ALA A 474 12.75 3.06 7.32
C ALA A 474 13.77 2.34 8.22
N LEU A 475 13.47 2.15 9.52
CA LEU A 475 14.33 1.39 10.44
C LEU A 475 14.44 -0.10 10.07
N ARG A 476 13.42 -0.65 9.39
CA ARG A 476 13.41 -2.04 8.90
C ARG A 476 14.14 -2.18 7.57
N THR A 477 13.96 -1.21 6.66
CA THR A 477 14.47 -1.28 5.28
C THR A 477 15.86 -0.67 5.09
N VAL A 478 16.33 0.22 5.98
CA VAL A 478 17.61 0.94 5.86
C VAL A 478 18.58 0.51 6.97
N PRO A 479 19.51 -0.43 6.70
CA PRO A 479 20.45 -0.93 7.71
C PRO A 479 21.35 0.14 8.33
N GLU A 480 21.72 1.17 7.56
CA GLU A 480 22.54 2.28 8.04
C GLU A 480 21.82 3.08 9.13
N LEU A 481 20.55 3.44 8.92
CA LEU A 481 19.73 4.14 9.90
C LEU A 481 19.61 3.33 11.19
N LYS A 482 19.36 2.02 11.08
CA LYS A 482 19.32 1.10 12.23
C LYS A 482 20.66 1.05 12.97
N GLY A 483 21.77 1.03 12.24
CA GLY A 483 23.12 0.98 12.81
C GLY A 483 23.47 2.25 13.60
N ILE A 484 23.11 3.44 13.10
CA ILE A 484 23.37 4.71 13.81
C ILE A 484 22.50 4.80 15.07
N VAL A 485 21.22 4.39 15.00
CA VAL A 485 20.31 4.36 16.15
C VAL A 485 20.79 3.41 17.25
N GLN A 486 21.34 2.24 16.90
CA GLN A 486 21.84 1.29 17.89
C GLN A 486 23.15 1.74 18.57
N LYS A 487 23.96 2.56 17.90
CA LYS A 487 25.26 3.01 18.41
C LYS A 487 25.20 4.30 19.23
N GLY A 488 24.22 5.17 18.97
CA GLY A 488 24.14 6.49 19.59
C GLY A 488 22.89 6.66 20.45
N GLU A 489 23.05 6.78 21.77
CA GLU A 489 21.94 7.01 22.70
C GLU A 489 21.15 8.30 22.38
N LYS A 490 21.87 9.37 22.02
CA LYS A 490 21.27 10.64 21.59
C LYS A 490 20.41 10.49 20.33
N VAL A 491 20.87 9.68 19.36
CA VAL A 491 20.13 9.40 18.11
C VAL A 491 18.96 8.45 18.37
N LYS A 492 19.12 7.50 19.29
CA LYS A 492 18.03 6.63 19.74
C LYS A 492 16.89 7.45 20.35
N ARG A 493 17.20 8.36 21.29
CA ARG A 493 16.21 9.27 21.89
C ARG A 493 15.51 10.13 20.82
N LEU A 494 16.27 10.71 19.89
CA LEU A 494 15.72 11.46 18.75
C LEU A 494 14.70 10.63 17.96
N VAL A 495 15.06 9.40 17.58
CA VAL A 495 14.23 8.54 16.74
C VAL A 495 13.01 8.01 17.50
N ASP A 496 13.15 7.63 18.76
CA ASP A 496 12.05 7.10 19.57
C ASP A 496 10.97 8.17 19.81
N VAL A 497 11.37 9.40 20.15
CA VAL A 497 10.44 10.54 20.26
C VAL A 497 9.81 10.86 18.91
N ALA A 498 10.61 10.91 17.84
CA ALA A 498 10.11 11.18 16.50
C ALA A 498 9.07 10.16 16.03
N LYS A 499 9.19 8.88 16.42
CA LYS A 499 8.18 7.84 16.15
C LYS A 499 6.89 8.09 16.91
N SER A 500 6.96 8.52 18.16
CA SER A 500 5.78 8.87 18.96
C SER A 500 5.05 10.10 18.41
N LEU A 501 5.77 11.05 17.80
CA LEU A 501 5.16 12.24 17.19
C LEU A 501 4.81 12.08 15.70
N GLU A 502 5.29 11.03 15.02
CA GLU A 502 5.05 10.80 13.58
C GLU A 502 3.55 10.66 13.25
N GLY A 503 3.02 11.56 12.43
CA GLY A 503 1.64 11.53 11.96
C GLY A 503 0.66 12.38 12.77
N ILE A 504 1.08 12.93 13.91
CA ILE A 504 0.28 13.91 14.68
C ILE A 504 0.02 15.15 13.82
N VAL A 505 -1.15 15.77 14.01
CA VAL A 505 -1.52 17.01 13.34
C VAL A 505 -0.71 18.18 13.89
N ARG A 506 -0.10 18.97 13.01
CA ARG A 506 0.81 20.07 13.37
C ARG A 506 0.17 21.43 13.29
N HIS A 507 -0.53 21.72 12.20
CA HIS A 507 -1.15 23.02 11.95
C HIS A 507 -2.37 22.88 11.05
N ALA A 508 -3.29 23.82 11.21
CA ALA A 508 -4.40 24.08 10.30
C ALA A 508 -3.95 24.99 9.15
N SER A 509 -4.42 24.71 7.95
CA SER A 509 -4.28 25.56 6.77
C SER A 509 -5.54 25.48 5.93
N THR A 510 -5.80 26.46 5.08
CA THR A 510 -6.93 26.41 4.14
C THR A 510 -6.57 25.53 2.93
N HIS A 511 -7.53 24.73 2.44
CA HIS A 511 -7.39 23.92 1.23
C HIS A 511 -7.16 24.84 0.05
N ALA A 512 -6.20 24.48 -0.80
CA ALA A 512 -5.83 25.30 -1.95
C ALA A 512 -6.91 25.38 -3.04
N ALA A 513 -7.99 24.61 -2.94
CA ALA A 513 -9.03 24.57 -3.97
C ALA A 513 -10.47 24.37 -3.45
N GLY A 514 -10.62 23.88 -2.22
CA GLY A 514 -11.88 23.26 -1.80
C GLY A 514 -12.80 24.32 -1.21
N VAL A 515 -14.00 24.42 -1.75
CA VAL A 515 -15.06 25.32 -1.30
C VAL A 515 -16.31 24.50 -1.02
N VAL A 516 -17.04 24.86 0.02
CA VAL A 516 -18.36 24.30 0.33
C VAL A 516 -19.39 25.40 0.12
N ILE A 517 -20.51 25.03 -0.50
CA ILE A 517 -21.68 25.88 -0.67
C ILE A 517 -22.87 25.14 -0.07
N SER A 518 -23.60 25.79 0.82
CA SER A 518 -24.83 25.28 1.43
C SER A 518 -26.03 26.16 1.12
N LYS A 519 -27.24 25.59 1.29
CA LYS A 519 -28.49 26.36 1.20
C LYS A 519 -28.72 27.26 2.42
N GLU A 520 -28.40 26.74 3.60
CA GLU A 520 -28.49 27.46 4.88
C GLU A 520 -27.09 27.86 5.36
N SER A 521 -27.00 28.64 6.44
CA SER A 521 -25.70 29.00 7.04
C SER A 521 -24.88 27.74 7.35
N LEU A 522 -23.60 27.77 6.99
CA LEU A 522 -22.66 26.68 7.25
C LEU A 522 -22.55 26.34 8.73
N THR A 523 -22.78 27.33 9.61
CA THR A 523 -22.79 27.14 11.07
C THR A 523 -23.94 26.28 11.59
N ASN A 524 -24.89 25.86 10.73
CA ASN A 524 -25.86 24.81 11.06
C ASN A 524 -25.28 23.39 10.92
N TYR A 525 -24.17 23.23 10.20
CA TYR A 525 -23.61 21.93 9.82
C TYR A 525 -22.17 21.73 10.31
N ALA A 526 -21.32 22.74 10.17
CA ALA A 526 -19.90 22.68 10.47
C ALA A 526 -19.40 23.98 11.14
N PRO A 527 -18.47 23.89 12.11
CA PRO A 527 -17.88 25.07 12.72
C PRO A 527 -16.93 25.76 11.74
N LEU A 528 -16.72 27.06 11.90
CA LEU A 528 -15.88 27.87 11.02
C LEU A 528 -14.54 28.25 11.67
N PHE A 529 -13.54 28.43 10.82
CA PHE A 529 -12.16 28.79 11.10
C PHE A 529 -11.81 30.03 10.29
N LYS A 530 -11.04 30.95 10.87
CA LYS A 530 -10.51 32.12 10.18
C LYS A 530 -9.01 31.98 10.02
N GLY A 531 -8.55 31.89 8.77
CA GLY A 531 -7.14 31.80 8.45
C GLY A 531 -6.39 33.13 8.60
N ALA A 532 -5.07 33.07 8.49
CA ALA A 532 -4.19 34.21 8.72
C ALA A 532 -4.38 35.35 7.71
N LYS A 533 -4.87 35.07 6.50
CA LYS A 533 -5.17 36.09 5.47
C LYS A 533 -6.63 36.56 5.54
N GLY A 534 -7.37 36.14 6.58
CA GLY A 534 -8.77 36.49 6.78
C GLY A 534 -9.76 35.61 6.01
N GLU A 535 -9.27 34.57 5.33
CA GLU A 535 -10.12 33.60 4.65
C GLU A 535 -10.94 32.78 5.66
N ILE A 536 -12.19 32.50 5.31
CA ILE A 536 -13.08 31.68 6.12
C ILE A 536 -13.07 30.25 5.58
N ALA A 537 -12.78 29.29 6.45
CA ALA A 537 -12.82 27.88 6.15
C ALA A 537 -13.70 27.12 7.16
N THR A 538 -14.15 25.91 6.82
CA THR A 538 -14.74 24.98 7.78
C THR A 538 -13.69 24.48 8.76
N GLN A 539 -14.04 24.04 9.96
CA GLN A 539 -13.15 23.33 10.89
C GLN A 539 -13.05 21.84 10.57
N TYR A 540 -13.98 21.31 9.79
CA TYR A 540 -13.96 19.94 9.30
C TYR A 540 -13.23 19.85 7.96
N ALA A 541 -12.27 18.93 7.88
CA ALA A 541 -11.59 18.63 6.62
C ALA A 541 -12.53 17.96 5.61
N MET A 542 -12.04 17.82 4.37
CA MET A 542 -12.78 17.26 3.23
C MET A 542 -13.54 15.96 3.53
N GLY A 543 -12.86 14.92 4.04
CA GLY A 543 -13.50 13.63 4.31
C GLY A 543 -14.63 13.69 5.37
N PRO A 544 -14.39 14.34 6.53
CA PRO A 544 -15.46 14.68 7.48
C PRO A 544 -16.65 15.44 6.90
N LEU A 545 -16.42 16.48 6.07
CA LEU A 545 -17.49 17.26 5.44
C LEU A 545 -18.36 16.41 4.50
N GLU A 546 -17.72 15.59 3.66
CA GLU A 546 -18.43 14.66 2.77
C GLU A 546 -19.27 13.66 3.57
N ALA A 547 -18.77 13.20 4.72
CA ALA A 547 -19.50 12.25 5.57
C ALA A 547 -20.80 12.84 6.13
N ILE A 548 -20.78 14.12 6.51
CA ILE A 548 -21.97 14.87 6.97
C ILE A 548 -22.79 15.43 5.79
N GLY A 549 -22.43 15.11 4.55
CA GLY A 549 -23.25 15.39 3.37
C GLY A 549 -23.15 16.79 2.79
N LEU A 550 -22.17 17.61 3.19
CA LEU A 550 -21.94 18.92 2.58
C LEU A 550 -21.26 18.77 1.22
N LEU A 551 -21.76 19.51 0.24
CA LEU A 551 -21.23 19.47 -1.12
C LEU A 551 -19.95 20.29 -1.23
N LYS A 552 -18.87 19.62 -1.64
CA LYS A 552 -17.61 20.27 -2.02
C LYS A 552 -17.60 20.65 -3.49
N MET A 553 -16.87 21.71 -3.80
CA MET A 553 -16.47 22.11 -5.14
C MET A 553 -14.99 22.45 -5.11
N ASP A 554 -14.22 21.91 -6.04
CA ASP A 554 -12.79 22.16 -6.13
C ASP A 554 -12.51 23.20 -7.23
N PHE A 555 -12.11 24.39 -6.80
CA PHE A 555 -11.62 25.51 -7.62
C PHE A 555 -10.10 25.40 -7.70
N LEU A 556 -9.54 24.69 -8.68
CA LEU A 556 -8.10 24.50 -8.76
C LEU A 556 -7.41 25.69 -9.45
N GLY A 557 -6.31 26.17 -8.88
CA GLY A 557 -5.40 27.10 -9.55
C GLY A 557 -4.39 26.32 -10.39
N LEU A 558 -4.38 26.54 -11.71
CA LEU A 558 -3.48 25.84 -12.63
C LEU A 558 -2.60 26.85 -13.37
N ARG A 559 -1.29 26.80 -13.08
CA ARG A 559 -0.30 27.73 -13.63
C ARG A 559 -0.22 27.71 -15.16
N ASN A 560 -0.48 26.56 -15.79
CA ASN A 560 -0.54 26.46 -17.26
C ASN A 560 -1.67 27.33 -17.84
N LEU A 561 -2.84 27.40 -17.19
CA LEU A 561 -3.93 28.28 -17.63
C LEU A 561 -3.54 29.75 -17.50
N THR A 562 -2.81 30.13 -16.45
CA THR A 562 -2.22 31.48 -16.33
C THR A 562 -1.26 31.78 -17.48
N VAL A 563 -0.32 30.87 -17.76
CA VAL A 563 0.65 31.04 -18.87
C VAL A 563 -0.07 31.16 -20.22
N MET A 564 -1.07 30.32 -20.47
CA MET A 564 -1.88 30.38 -21.69
C MET A 564 -2.66 31.69 -21.79
N GLY A 565 -3.33 32.12 -20.71
CA GLY A 565 -4.08 33.38 -20.68
C GLY A 565 -3.18 34.60 -20.92
N HIS A 566 -1.99 34.63 -20.33
CA HIS A 566 -1.01 35.69 -20.57
C HIS A 566 -0.50 35.67 -22.02
N THR A 567 -0.30 34.49 -22.60
CA THR A 567 0.14 34.33 -24.00
C THR A 567 -0.90 34.89 -24.96
N LEU A 568 -2.18 34.54 -24.79
CA LEU A 568 -3.28 35.07 -25.60
C LEU A 568 -3.41 36.59 -25.49
N ARG A 569 -3.25 37.13 -24.28
CA ARG A 569 -3.27 38.58 -24.05
C ARG A 569 -2.12 39.27 -24.77
N ILE A 570 -0.90 38.75 -24.70
CA ILE A 570 0.27 39.34 -25.38
C ILE A 570 0.08 39.30 -26.89
N LEU A 571 -0.41 38.20 -27.46
CA LEU A 571 -0.70 38.09 -28.90
C LEU A 571 -1.74 39.13 -29.35
N LYS A 572 -2.79 39.35 -28.55
CA LYS A 572 -3.79 40.38 -28.81
C LYS A 572 -3.21 41.80 -28.71
N GLU A 573 -2.44 42.09 -27.66
CA GLU A 573 -1.88 43.44 -27.41
C GLU A 573 -0.73 43.81 -28.36
N LYS A 574 0.10 42.86 -28.77
CA LYS A 574 1.33 43.12 -29.54
C LYS A 574 1.19 42.81 -31.03
N GLU A 575 0.40 41.79 -31.38
CA GLU A 575 0.29 41.30 -32.76
C GLU A 575 -1.13 41.44 -33.31
N ASN A 576 -2.09 41.90 -32.49
CA ASN A 576 -3.51 41.99 -32.84
C ASN A 576 -4.09 40.64 -33.35
N VAL A 577 -3.55 39.53 -32.84
CA VAL A 577 -4.00 38.18 -33.14
C VAL A 577 -4.92 37.69 -32.02
N GLU A 578 -6.17 37.37 -32.37
CA GLU A 578 -7.15 36.81 -31.44
C GLU A 578 -7.34 35.32 -31.72
N ILE A 579 -7.02 34.49 -30.73
CA ILE A 579 -7.12 33.02 -30.83
C ILE A 579 -8.22 32.54 -29.90
N ASP A 580 -9.19 31.82 -30.48
CA ASP A 580 -10.24 31.12 -29.76
C ASP A 580 -9.79 29.69 -29.45
N MET A 581 -9.52 29.42 -28.17
CA MET A 581 -9.00 28.13 -27.69
C MET A 581 -9.92 26.96 -28.02
N ASP A 582 -11.24 27.17 -28.01
CA ASP A 582 -12.23 26.11 -28.28
C ASP A 582 -12.28 25.74 -29.79
N LYS A 583 -11.61 26.51 -30.65
CA LYS A 583 -11.58 26.29 -32.12
C LYS A 583 -10.23 25.82 -32.65
N ILE A 584 -9.24 25.63 -31.78
CA ILE A 584 -7.93 25.13 -32.20
C ILE A 584 -8.06 23.69 -32.74
N SER A 585 -7.46 23.44 -33.90
CA SER A 585 -7.44 22.09 -34.48
C SER A 585 -6.64 21.13 -33.60
N LEU A 586 -7.19 19.93 -33.37
CA LEU A 586 -6.50 18.85 -32.65
C LEU A 586 -5.55 18.04 -33.55
N ASP A 587 -5.55 18.32 -34.86
CA ASP A 587 -4.85 17.55 -35.89
C ASP A 587 -3.70 18.37 -36.55
N ASP A 588 -3.10 19.31 -35.81
CA ASP A 588 -2.03 20.17 -36.34
C ASP A 588 -0.69 19.43 -36.48
N GLU A 589 -0.23 19.27 -37.72
CA GLU A 589 0.98 18.52 -38.06
C GLU A 589 2.26 19.09 -37.41
N LYS A 590 2.39 20.43 -37.35
CA LYS A 590 3.55 21.11 -36.75
C LYS A 590 3.66 20.81 -35.26
N THR A 591 2.53 20.74 -34.57
CA THR A 591 2.45 20.35 -33.16
C THR A 591 2.93 18.91 -32.96
N PHE A 592 2.43 17.96 -33.75
CA PHE A 592 2.89 16.56 -33.65
C PHE A 592 4.36 16.38 -34.02
N ASP A 593 4.88 17.16 -34.98
CA ASP A 593 6.31 17.16 -35.31
C ASP A 593 7.20 17.58 -34.14
N LEU A 594 6.78 18.60 -33.37
CA LEU A 594 7.45 19.01 -32.14
C LEU A 594 7.43 17.89 -31.09
N LEU A 595 6.28 17.23 -30.92
CA LEU A 595 6.11 16.11 -29.98
C LEU A 595 6.94 14.88 -30.37
N LYS A 596 7.00 14.52 -31.67
CA LYS A 596 7.82 13.43 -32.21
C LYS A 596 9.31 13.64 -31.96
N ARG A 597 9.78 14.90 -31.95
CA ARG A 597 11.16 15.29 -31.59
C ARG A 597 11.39 15.34 -30.08
N ALA A 598 10.34 15.18 -29.26
CA ALA A 598 10.33 15.30 -27.81
C ALA A 598 10.88 16.64 -27.29
N HIS A 599 10.60 17.73 -28.03
CA HIS A 599 10.93 19.10 -27.64
C HIS A 599 9.87 19.67 -26.69
N THR A 600 9.62 18.98 -25.57
CA THR A 600 8.47 19.24 -24.69
C THR A 600 8.82 19.94 -23.38
N VAL A 601 9.96 20.63 -23.31
CA VAL A 601 10.28 21.48 -22.15
C VAL A 601 9.27 22.63 -22.12
N GLY A 602 8.55 22.77 -21.00
CA GLY A 602 7.46 23.75 -20.88
C GLY A 602 6.11 23.30 -21.46
N VAL A 603 6.00 22.06 -21.97
CA VAL A 603 4.72 21.48 -22.42
C VAL A 603 4.12 20.66 -21.28
N PHE A 604 2.95 21.09 -20.81
CA PHE A 604 2.25 20.53 -19.65
C PHE A 604 2.09 19.00 -19.73
N GLN A 605 2.28 18.31 -18.59
CA GLN A 605 2.24 16.85 -18.40
C GLN A 605 3.33 16.00 -19.09
N ILE A 606 3.99 16.51 -20.13
CA ILE A 606 4.90 15.71 -20.96
C ILE A 606 6.36 16.19 -20.99
N GLU A 607 6.80 16.89 -19.94
CA GLU A 607 8.15 17.46 -19.81
C GLU A 607 9.21 16.49 -19.23
N SER A 608 8.80 15.48 -18.46
CA SER A 608 9.74 14.60 -17.73
C SER A 608 10.65 13.82 -18.68
N SER A 609 11.85 13.43 -18.22
CA SER A 609 12.81 12.66 -19.04
C SER A 609 12.21 11.36 -19.57
N GLY A 610 11.59 10.55 -18.71
CA GLY A 610 11.00 9.28 -19.14
C GLY A 610 9.79 9.46 -20.06
N MET A 611 9.00 10.54 -19.92
CA MET A 611 7.93 10.84 -20.86
C MET A 611 8.47 11.25 -22.23
N ARG A 612 9.54 12.04 -22.26
CA ARG A 612 10.24 12.40 -23.51
C ARG A 612 10.83 11.18 -24.21
N ASP A 613 11.37 10.22 -23.47
CA ASP A 613 11.82 8.95 -24.05
C ASP A 613 10.66 8.14 -24.62
N LEU A 614 9.51 8.15 -23.95
CA LEU A 614 8.30 7.48 -24.43
C LEU A 614 7.75 8.16 -25.70
N LEU A 615 7.74 9.49 -25.78
CA LEU A 615 7.35 10.25 -26.97
C LEU A 615 8.18 9.87 -28.20
N LYS A 616 9.50 9.77 -28.05
CA LYS A 616 10.40 9.37 -29.15
C LYS A 616 10.10 7.97 -29.68
N LYS A 617 9.66 7.06 -28.81
CA LYS A 617 9.29 5.70 -29.17
C LYS A 617 7.89 5.62 -29.77
N LEU A 618 6.92 6.31 -29.16
CA LEU A 618 5.52 6.28 -29.58
C LEU A 618 5.28 7.03 -30.89
N LYS A 619 5.98 8.16 -31.08
CA LYS A 619 5.79 9.11 -32.20
C LYS A 619 4.30 9.44 -32.41
N PRO A 620 3.70 10.30 -31.56
CA PRO A 620 2.28 10.63 -31.67
C PRO A 620 1.97 11.34 -32.99
N GLU A 621 0.84 10.99 -33.61
CA GLU A 621 0.37 11.57 -34.89
C GLU A 621 -1.06 12.13 -34.78
N GLU A 622 -1.80 11.74 -33.75
CA GLU A 622 -3.16 12.18 -33.46
C GLU A 622 -3.38 12.44 -31.96
N PHE A 623 -4.45 13.17 -31.61
CA PHE A 623 -4.71 13.55 -30.21
C PHE A 623 -4.90 12.33 -29.28
N SER A 624 -5.53 11.26 -29.76
CA SER A 624 -5.69 9.97 -29.07
C SER A 624 -4.36 9.36 -28.63
N ASP A 625 -3.28 9.57 -29.38
CA ASP A 625 -1.94 9.10 -28.98
C ASP A 625 -1.42 9.81 -27.73
N ILE A 626 -1.70 11.11 -27.59
CA ILE A 626 -1.29 11.88 -26.42
C ILE A 626 -2.07 11.39 -25.19
N VAL A 627 -3.37 11.14 -25.35
CA VAL A 627 -4.22 10.56 -24.30
C VAL A 627 -3.67 9.18 -23.88
N ALA A 628 -3.34 8.33 -24.85
CA ALA A 628 -2.77 7.00 -24.61
C ALA A 628 -1.39 7.09 -23.93
N LEU A 629 -0.53 7.99 -24.37
CA LEU A 629 0.81 8.23 -23.81
C LEU A 629 0.73 8.51 -22.29
N ILE A 630 -0.15 9.42 -21.89
CA ILE A 630 -0.34 9.79 -20.48
C ILE A 630 -0.89 8.60 -19.67
N ALA A 631 -1.76 7.78 -20.26
CA ALA A 631 -2.28 6.58 -19.62
C ALA A 631 -1.21 5.48 -19.47
N LEU A 632 -0.34 5.32 -20.48
CA LEU A 632 0.73 4.32 -20.53
C LEU A 632 1.90 4.64 -19.62
N TYR A 633 2.20 5.93 -19.38
CA TYR A 633 3.29 6.37 -18.51
C TYR A 633 2.91 6.29 -17.02
N ARG A 634 2.51 5.09 -16.57
CA ARG A 634 2.19 4.77 -15.19
C ARG A 634 2.93 3.48 -14.79
N PRO A 635 3.27 3.29 -13.50
CA PRO A 635 4.03 2.11 -13.04
C PRO A 635 3.41 0.77 -13.46
N GLY A 636 2.09 0.77 -13.62
CA GLY A 636 1.29 -0.34 -14.05
C GLY A 636 1.50 -0.83 -15.50
N PRO A 637 1.04 -0.06 -16.50
CA PRO A 637 1.25 -0.38 -17.91
C PRO A 637 2.73 -0.56 -18.28
N MET A 638 3.63 0.23 -17.66
CA MET A 638 5.08 0.08 -17.87
C MET A 638 5.61 -1.27 -17.37
N GLY A 639 5.12 -1.75 -16.22
CA GLY A 639 5.57 -3.01 -15.61
C GLY A 639 4.96 -4.28 -16.21
N SER A 640 3.86 -4.16 -16.98
CA SER A 640 3.18 -5.31 -17.61
C SER A 640 3.65 -5.61 -19.03
N GLY A 641 4.50 -4.76 -19.62
CA GLY A 641 4.89 -4.82 -21.04
C GLY A 641 3.82 -4.27 -22.00
N MET A 642 2.72 -3.75 -21.46
CA MET A 642 1.61 -3.17 -22.22
C MET A 642 2.05 -1.98 -23.06
N THR A 643 2.94 -1.14 -22.53
CA THR A 643 3.48 0.03 -23.25
C THR A 643 4.24 -0.38 -24.52
N ASP A 644 5.06 -1.43 -24.46
CA ASP A 644 5.83 -1.88 -25.62
C ASP A 644 4.95 -2.56 -26.67
N ASP A 645 3.97 -3.36 -26.23
CA ASP A 645 2.99 -3.97 -27.13
C ASP A 645 2.15 -2.91 -27.85
N PHE A 646 1.73 -1.85 -27.15
CA PHE A 646 1.02 -0.72 -27.76
C PHE A 646 1.85 -0.07 -28.86
N ILE A 647 3.10 0.31 -28.56
CA ILE A 647 4.01 0.97 -29.50
C ILE A 647 4.29 0.07 -30.72
N ARG A 648 4.52 -1.23 -30.50
CA ARG A 648 4.81 -2.17 -31.60
C ARG A 648 3.60 -2.41 -32.50
N ARG A 649 2.38 -2.45 -31.94
CA ARG A 649 1.15 -2.57 -32.74
C ARG A 649 0.90 -1.31 -33.56
N LYS A 650 1.08 -0.15 -32.93
CA LYS A 650 0.98 1.15 -33.62
C LYS A 650 1.90 1.22 -34.84
N HIS A 651 3.17 0.86 -34.67
CA HIS A 651 4.15 0.87 -35.76
C HIS A 651 4.03 -0.33 -36.73
N GLY A 652 2.98 -1.15 -36.62
CA GLY A 652 2.77 -2.31 -37.49
C GLY A 652 3.80 -3.43 -37.32
N LEU A 653 4.64 -3.38 -36.28
CA LEU A 653 5.68 -4.39 -36.01
C LEU A 653 5.10 -5.72 -35.51
N ILE A 654 3.88 -5.70 -34.98
CA ILE A 654 3.09 -6.88 -34.63
C ILE A 654 1.62 -6.66 -35.00
N PRO A 655 0.89 -7.70 -35.44
CA PRO A 655 -0.51 -7.56 -35.85
C PRO A 655 -1.42 -7.27 -34.65
N ILE A 656 -2.41 -6.41 -34.87
CA ILE A 656 -3.48 -6.16 -33.90
C ILE A 656 -4.36 -7.41 -33.84
N LYS A 657 -4.62 -7.92 -32.62
CA LYS A 657 -5.43 -9.11 -32.40
C LYS A 657 -6.52 -8.81 -31.38
N TYR A 658 -7.77 -9.11 -31.75
CA TYR A 658 -8.92 -9.05 -30.87
C TYR A 658 -9.34 -10.46 -30.47
N LEU A 659 -9.75 -10.66 -29.21
CA LEU A 659 -10.23 -11.97 -28.73
C LEU A 659 -11.62 -12.31 -29.26
N HIS A 660 -12.37 -11.30 -29.68
CA HIS A 660 -13.70 -11.40 -30.25
C HIS A 660 -13.95 -10.22 -31.20
N PRO A 661 -14.69 -10.37 -32.32
CA PRO A 661 -14.99 -9.27 -33.25
C PRO A 661 -15.66 -8.07 -32.58
N GLN A 662 -16.53 -8.29 -31.59
CA GLN A 662 -17.19 -7.20 -30.85
C GLN A 662 -16.23 -6.33 -30.01
N LEU A 663 -14.98 -6.76 -29.80
CA LEU A 663 -13.98 -5.93 -29.11
C LEU A 663 -13.32 -4.90 -30.03
N GLU A 664 -13.37 -5.11 -31.35
CA GLU A 664 -12.70 -4.23 -32.31
C GLU A 664 -13.22 -2.78 -32.26
N PRO A 665 -14.55 -2.52 -32.26
CA PRO A 665 -15.07 -1.15 -32.15
C PRO A 665 -14.73 -0.44 -30.83
N ILE A 666 -14.36 -1.19 -29.78
CA ILE A 666 -14.04 -0.65 -28.45
C ILE A 666 -12.53 -0.39 -28.31
N LEU A 667 -11.70 -1.23 -28.93
CA LEU A 667 -10.26 -1.25 -28.71
C LEU A 667 -9.43 -0.75 -29.91
N LYS A 668 -10.07 -0.43 -31.05
CA LYS A 668 -9.38 0.03 -32.27
C LYS A 668 -8.43 1.21 -32.03
N ASP A 669 -8.88 2.23 -31.30
CA ASP A 669 -8.13 3.47 -31.03
C ASP A 669 -7.00 3.27 -30.00
N THR A 670 -6.90 2.05 -29.46
CA THR A 670 -5.86 1.61 -28.54
C THR A 670 -5.12 0.39 -29.07
N TYR A 671 -5.24 0.12 -30.36
CA TYR A 671 -4.57 -0.98 -31.05
C TYR A 671 -4.82 -2.35 -30.38
N GLY A 672 -6.04 -2.60 -29.89
CA GLY A 672 -6.42 -3.87 -29.25
C GLY A 672 -5.92 -4.03 -27.81
N VAL A 673 -5.54 -2.95 -27.13
CA VAL A 673 -5.09 -2.95 -25.72
C VAL A 673 -6.15 -2.31 -24.84
N ILE A 674 -6.60 -2.99 -23.79
CA ILE A 674 -7.49 -2.38 -22.79
C ILE A 674 -6.68 -1.39 -21.96
N LEU A 675 -6.89 -0.09 -22.22
CA LEU A 675 -6.11 1.00 -21.62
C LEU A 675 -6.98 1.94 -20.77
N TYR A 676 -8.26 2.09 -21.10
CA TYR A 676 -9.16 3.04 -20.43
C TYR A 676 -10.23 2.34 -19.59
N GLN A 677 -10.75 3.07 -18.60
CA GLN A 677 -11.84 2.56 -17.74
C GLN A 677 -13.16 2.46 -18.51
N GLU A 678 -13.40 3.39 -19.42
CA GLU A 678 -14.54 3.45 -20.31
C GLU A 678 -14.59 2.21 -21.22
N GLN A 679 -13.44 1.75 -21.69
CA GLN A 679 -13.35 0.50 -22.46
C GLN A 679 -13.79 -0.70 -21.62
N VAL A 680 -13.44 -0.76 -20.34
CA VAL A 680 -13.90 -1.82 -19.42
C VAL A 680 -15.42 -1.79 -19.28
N ILE A 681 -15.99 -0.60 -19.11
CA ILE A 681 -17.45 -0.40 -18.99
C ILE A 681 -18.14 -0.84 -20.29
N ARG A 682 -17.65 -0.40 -21.45
CA ARG A 682 -18.18 -0.79 -22.77
C ARG A 682 -18.07 -2.29 -23.02
N ILE A 683 -16.95 -2.91 -22.66
CA ILE A 683 -16.78 -4.37 -22.81
C ILE A 683 -17.84 -5.10 -21.97
N ALA A 684 -18.10 -4.68 -20.73
CA ALA A 684 -19.13 -5.30 -19.91
C ALA A 684 -20.55 -5.07 -20.45
N HIS A 685 -20.82 -3.88 -21.01
CA HIS A 685 -22.10 -3.58 -21.65
C HIS A 685 -22.34 -4.43 -22.91
N GLU A 686 -21.43 -4.35 -23.88
CA GLU A 686 -21.58 -4.96 -25.19
C GLU A 686 -21.47 -6.48 -25.14
N LEU A 687 -20.50 -7.02 -24.38
CA LEU A 687 -20.28 -8.46 -24.36
C LEU A 687 -21.19 -9.15 -23.36
N ALA A 688 -21.39 -8.60 -22.16
CA ALA A 688 -22.16 -9.26 -21.09
C ALA A 688 -23.59 -8.73 -20.91
N GLY A 689 -24.02 -7.74 -21.68
CA GLY A 689 -25.36 -7.17 -21.57
C GLY A 689 -25.61 -6.41 -20.26
N PHE A 690 -24.55 -5.95 -19.58
CA PHE A 690 -24.71 -5.14 -18.37
C PHE A 690 -25.32 -3.78 -18.73
N SER A 691 -26.12 -3.17 -17.86
CA SER A 691 -26.39 -1.73 -17.98
C SER A 691 -25.07 -0.96 -17.83
N LEU A 692 -24.96 0.23 -18.45
CA LEU A 692 -23.77 1.08 -18.29
C LEU A 692 -23.50 1.41 -16.80
N SER A 693 -24.57 1.62 -16.04
CA SER A 693 -24.58 1.77 -14.59
C SER A 693 -23.95 0.57 -13.86
N LYS A 694 -24.39 -0.65 -14.17
CA LYS A 694 -23.84 -1.88 -13.60
C LYS A 694 -22.39 -2.12 -14.01
N ALA A 695 -22.04 -1.76 -15.24
CA ALA A 695 -20.68 -1.87 -15.75
C ALA A 695 -19.70 -0.89 -15.04
N ASP A 696 -20.12 0.31 -14.62
CA ASP A 696 -19.29 1.15 -13.74
C ASP A 696 -19.11 0.53 -12.34
N LEU A 697 -20.13 -0.14 -11.79
CA LEU A 697 -19.99 -0.87 -10.51
C LEU A 697 -18.92 -1.96 -10.59
N LEU A 698 -18.85 -2.69 -11.71
CA LEU A 698 -17.78 -3.66 -11.98
C LEU A 698 -16.39 -2.99 -11.94
N ARG A 699 -16.24 -1.86 -12.63
CA ARG A 699 -14.99 -1.08 -12.65
C ARG A 699 -14.60 -0.57 -11.25
N GLN A 700 -15.56 -0.19 -10.42
CA GLN A 700 -15.31 0.22 -9.03
C GLN A 700 -14.87 -0.95 -8.14
N ALA A 701 -15.57 -2.09 -8.23
CA ALA A 701 -15.22 -3.33 -7.51
C ALA A 701 -13.78 -3.76 -7.80
N MET A 702 -13.40 -3.62 -9.07
CA MET A 702 -12.07 -3.82 -9.62
C MET A 702 -11.04 -2.88 -8.99
N GLY A 703 -11.30 -1.57 -8.96
CA GLY A 703 -10.41 -0.59 -8.33
C GLY A 703 -10.20 -0.82 -6.83
N LYS A 704 -11.25 -1.27 -6.11
CA LYS A 704 -11.21 -1.53 -4.65
C LYS A 704 -10.73 -2.94 -4.28
N LYS A 705 -10.48 -3.82 -5.25
CA LYS A 705 -10.02 -5.20 -5.06
C LYS A 705 -10.92 -6.03 -4.11
N ILE A 706 -12.24 -5.86 -4.20
CA ILE A 706 -13.20 -6.57 -3.34
C ILE A 706 -13.46 -7.97 -3.94
N SER A 707 -12.71 -8.98 -3.47
CA SER A 707 -12.73 -10.34 -4.04
C SER A 707 -14.14 -10.93 -4.18
N VAL A 708 -14.96 -10.81 -3.15
CA VAL A 708 -16.33 -11.37 -3.13
C VAL A 708 -17.20 -10.75 -4.22
N LEU A 709 -17.12 -9.43 -4.39
CA LEU A 709 -17.89 -8.70 -5.41
C LEU A 709 -17.38 -9.03 -6.82
N LEU A 710 -16.07 -9.20 -7.00
CA LEU A 710 -15.47 -9.57 -8.27
C LEU A 710 -15.86 -10.98 -8.72
N ASP A 711 -15.91 -11.95 -7.80
CA ASP A 711 -16.33 -13.32 -8.11
C ASP A 711 -17.80 -13.40 -8.50
N GLN A 712 -18.66 -12.61 -7.84
CA GLN A 712 -20.06 -12.47 -8.22
C GLN A 712 -20.18 -11.86 -9.63
N GLN A 713 -19.53 -10.72 -9.87
CA GLN A 713 -19.60 -10.04 -11.16
C GLN A 713 -19.00 -10.87 -12.30
N ARG A 714 -17.99 -11.71 -12.04
CA ARG A 714 -17.45 -12.65 -13.03
C ARG A 714 -18.52 -13.62 -13.51
N LYS A 715 -19.30 -14.21 -12.59
CA LYS A 715 -20.35 -15.16 -12.94
C LYS A 715 -21.38 -14.49 -13.85
N GLU A 716 -21.87 -13.33 -13.43
CA GLU A 716 -22.85 -12.55 -14.18
C GLU A 716 -22.31 -12.12 -15.56
N PHE A 717 -21.03 -11.71 -15.63
CA PHE A 717 -20.38 -11.34 -16.90
C PHE A 717 -20.30 -12.53 -17.87
N VAL A 718 -19.89 -13.70 -17.37
CA VAL A 718 -19.74 -14.90 -18.20
C VAL A 718 -21.11 -15.42 -18.66
N GLU A 719 -22.12 -15.40 -17.79
CA GLU A 719 -23.49 -15.80 -18.15
C GLU A 719 -24.09 -14.86 -19.20
N GLY A 720 -23.89 -13.54 -19.04
CA GLY A 720 -24.29 -12.54 -20.02
C GLY A 720 -23.57 -12.73 -21.37
N ALA A 721 -22.26 -12.98 -21.34
CA ALA A 721 -21.47 -13.22 -22.53
C ALA A 721 -21.91 -14.48 -23.30
N ILE A 722 -22.28 -15.54 -22.58
CA ILE A 722 -22.82 -16.76 -23.21
C ILE A 722 -24.17 -16.47 -23.90
N LYS A 723 -25.02 -15.60 -23.32
CA LYS A 723 -26.28 -15.19 -23.96
C LYS A 723 -26.08 -14.36 -25.23
N ASN A 724 -24.92 -13.72 -25.38
CA ASN A 724 -24.53 -12.93 -26.55
C ASN A 724 -23.61 -13.72 -27.51
N ASP A 725 -23.73 -15.07 -27.54
CA ASP A 725 -22.98 -15.98 -28.42
C ASP A 725 -21.44 -15.98 -28.24
N ILE A 726 -20.94 -15.53 -27.08
CA ILE A 726 -19.50 -15.57 -26.75
C ILE A 726 -19.19 -16.83 -25.96
N SER A 727 -18.23 -17.63 -26.44
CA SER A 727 -17.85 -18.85 -25.73
C SER A 727 -17.37 -18.56 -24.30
N LYS A 728 -17.75 -19.44 -23.36
CA LYS A 728 -17.34 -19.35 -21.95
C LYS A 728 -15.83 -19.19 -21.75
N SER A 729 -15.03 -19.83 -22.61
CA SER A 729 -13.56 -19.74 -22.59
C SER A 729 -13.06 -18.33 -22.96
N ILE A 730 -13.64 -17.73 -24.00
CA ILE A 730 -13.32 -16.36 -24.42
C ILE A 730 -13.80 -15.35 -23.37
N ALA A 731 -15.03 -15.49 -22.86
CA ALA A 731 -15.59 -14.62 -21.82
C ALA A 731 -14.71 -14.58 -20.57
N ASN A 732 -14.25 -15.75 -20.08
CA ASN A 732 -13.34 -15.80 -18.93
C ASN A 732 -11.99 -15.13 -19.21
N LYS A 733 -11.41 -15.35 -20.39
CA LYS A 733 -10.15 -14.69 -20.78
C LYS A 733 -10.29 -13.18 -20.86
N ILE A 734 -11.40 -12.68 -21.39
CA ILE A 734 -11.68 -11.24 -21.45
C ILE A 734 -11.80 -10.68 -20.03
N PHE A 735 -12.56 -11.35 -19.16
CA PHE A 735 -12.68 -10.93 -17.76
C PHE A 735 -11.33 -10.98 -17.01
N ASP A 736 -10.46 -11.95 -17.30
CA ASP A 736 -9.11 -12.03 -16.75
C ASP A 736 -8.26 -10.82 -17.17
N LEU A 737 -8.33 -10.41 -18.45
CA LEU A 737 -7.62 -9.22 -18.94
C LEU A 737 -8.10 -7.94 -18.26
N ILE A 738 -9.43 -7.79 -18.12
CA ILE A 738 -10.03 -6.67 -17.40
C ILE A 738 -9.58 -6.68 -15.92
N SER A 739 -9.60 -7.84 -15.27
CA SER A 739 -9.16 -8.01 -13.87
C SER A 739 -7.67 -7.73 -13.71
N HIS A 740 -6.85 -8.04 -14.71
CA HIS A 740 -5.41 -7.75 -14.70
C HIS A 740 -5.13 -6.25 -14.87
N PHE A 741 -5.94 -5.55 -15.67
CA PHE A 741 -5.91 -4.09 -15.77
C PHE A 741 -6.27 -3.42 -14.43
N ALA A 742 -7.23 -3.98 -13.69
CA ALA A 742 -7.65 -3.51 -12.37
C ALA A 742 -6.70 -3.88 -11.22
N GLY A 743 -6.16 -5.09 -11.28
CA GLY A 743 -5.32 -5.68 -10.26
C GLY A 743 -3.86 -5.51 -10.61
N TYR A 744 -3.21 -4.46 -10.13
CA TYR A 744 -1.76 -4.44 -10.10
C TYR A 744 -1.23 -5.57 -9.22
N GLY A 745 -0.95 -6.68 -9.90
CA GLY A 745 -0.25 -7.88 -9.46
C GLY A 745 0.67 -8.28 -10.61
N PHE A 746 1.95 -8.00 -10.43
CA PHE A 746 3.06 -8.36 -11.32
C PHE A 746 2.96 -9.82 -11.81
N ASN A 747 2.78 -10.04 -13.11
CA ASN A 747 2.94 -11.36 -13.72
C ASN A 747 4.36 -11.51 -14.30
N LYS A 748 5.28 -11.95 -13.44
CA LYS A 748 6.70 -12.22 -13.78
C LYS A 748 6.82 -13.63 -14.36
N CYS A 749 7.44 -13.77 -15.54
CA CYS A 749 7.33 -14.99 -16.34
C CYS A 749 8.65 -15.76 -16.44
N VAL A 750 8.67 -16.94 -15.83
CA VAL A 750 9.67 -18.00 -16.06
C VAL A 750 9.02 -19.12 -16.90
N ILE A 751 9.79 -19.94 -17.61
CA ILE A 751 9.22 -21.05 -18.40
C ILE A 751 8.76 -22.21 -17.51
N GLY A 752 7.86 -23.06 -18.03
CA GLY A 752 7.28 -24.20 -17.27
C GLY A 752 8.32 -25.16 -16.68
N SER A 753 9.43 -25.42 -17.37
CA SER A 753 10.50 -26.30 -16.88
C SER A 753 11.39 -25.66 -15.80
N THR A 754 11.12 -24.43 -15.38
CA THR A 754 11.87 -23.77 -14.31
C THR A 754 11.65 -24.49 -12.98
N ALA A 755 12.73 -24.92 -12.37
CA ALA A 755 12.70 -25.58 -11.06
C ALA A 755 12.44 -24.55 -9.95
N LEU A 756 11.51 -24.90 -9.07
CA LEU A 756 11.16 -24.26 -7.82
C LEU A 756 11.49 -25.21 -6.66
N VAL A 757 11.68 -24.64 -5.48
CA VAL A 757 11.83 -25.42 -4.26
C VAL A 757 10.58 -25.24 -3.41
N ASP A 758 9.98 -26.36 -3.02
CA ASP A 758 9.00 -26.43 -1.96
C ASP A 758 9.64 -26.01 -0.64
N ALA A 759 9.17 -24.91 -0.06
CA ALA A 759 9.69 -24.40 1.20
C ALA A 759 9.20 -25.16 2.43
N GLU A 760 8.17 -26.00 2.30
CA GLU A 760 7.73 -26.92 3.34
C GLU A 760 8.48 -28.24 3.25
N THR A 761 8.48 -28.87 2.09
CA THR A 761 9.00 -30.25 1.94
C THR A 761 10.45 -30.32 1.50
N GLY A 762 11.01 -29.25 0.92
CA GLY A 762 12.34 -29.26 0.30
C GLY A 762 12.38 -29.83 -1.12
N GLN A 763 11.29 -30.43 -1.60
CA GLN A 763 11.23 -31.04 -2.93
C GLN A 763 11.49 -30.02 -4.05
N SER A 764 12.17 -30.48 -5.10
CA SER A 764 12.31 -29.72 -6.35
C SER A 764 11.10 -29.99 -7.23
N VAL A 765 10.36 -28.93 -7.57
CA VAL A 765 9.10 -28.98 -8.32
C VAL A 765 9.19 -28.02 -9.48
N THR A 766 8.68 -28.35 -10.67
CA THR A 766 8.69 -27.37 -11.78
C THR A 766 7.48 -26.45 -11.75
N VAL A 767 7.58 -25.29 -12.40
CA VAL A 767 6.42 -24.40 -12.60
C VAL A 767 5.30 -25.11 -13.37
N GLU A 768 5.64 -26.01 -14.29
CA GLU A 768 4.70 -26.84 -15.03
C GLU A 768 3.98 -27.86 -14.12
N ASP A 769 4.68 -28.48 -13.18
CA ASP A 769 4.08 -29.39 -12.20
C ASP A 769 3.10 -28.64 -11.29
N LEU A 770 3.49 -27.45 -10.83
CA LEU A 770 2.65 -26.56 -10.02
C LEU A 770 1.38 -26.17 -10.78
N TYR A 771 1.52 -25.81 -12.07
CA TYR A 771 0.39 -25.49 -12.94
C TYR A 771 -0.56 -26.67 -13.15
N ARG A 772 -0.02 -27.88 -13.38
CA ARG A 772 -0.82 -29.09 -13.62
C ARG A 772 -1.56 -29.57 -12.36
N LYS A 773 -0.93 -29.47 -11.19
CA LYS A 773 -1.49 -29.98 -9.93
C LYS A 773 -2.54 -29.04 -9.32
N GLY A 774 -2.70 -27.81 -9.83
CA GLY A 774 -3.70 -26.85 -9.35
C GLY A 774 -3.54 -26.47 -7.86
N GLY A 775 -2.34 -26.68 -7.29
CA GLY A 775 -2.13 -26.78 -5.85
C GLY A 775 -1.61 -25.50 -5.18
N GLN A 776 -1.98 -25.36 -3.90
CA GLN A 776 -1.44 -24.37 -2.97
C GLN A 776 -0.08 -24.87 -2.44
N MET A 777 1.01 -24.37 -3.01
CA MET A 777 2.39 -24.71 -2.61
C MET A 777 3.04 -23.53 -1.87
N ILE A 778 3.93 -23.81 -0.92
CA ILE A 778 4.78 -22.75 -0.34
C ILE A 778 6.13 -22.75 -1.05
N ILE A 779 6.52 -21.60 -1.57
CA ILE A 779 7.81 -21.38 -2.22
C ILE A 779 8.69 -20.45 -1.37
N LEU A 780 9.98 -20.42 -1.68
CA LEU A 780 10.87 -19.38 -1.19
C LEU A 780 10.79 -18.15 -2.09
N SER A 781 10.67 -16.97 -1.49
CA SER A 781 10.70 -15.68 -2.17
C SER A 781 11.64 -14.72 -1.45
N CYS A 782 12.15 -13.72 -2.17
CA CYS A 782 12.91 -12.62 -1.58
C CYS A 782 11.92 -11.49 -1.25
N ASP A 783 11.83 -11.08 0.02
CA ASP A 783 11.04 -9.92 0.41
C ASP A 783 11.78 -8.59 0.15
N ASN A 784 11.11 -7.48 0.48
CA ASN A 784 11.65 -6.14 0.29
C ASN A 784 12.84 -5.82 1.22
N ASP A 785 13.09 -6.65 2.24
CA ASP A 785 14.24 -6.54 3.15
C ASP A 785 15.42 -7.43 2.72
N LEU A 786 15.36 -7.97 1.49
CA LEU A 786 16.34 -8.89 0.91
C LEU A 786 16.48 -10.22 1.67
N LYS A 787 15.43 -10.61 2.42
CA LYS A 787 15.40 -11.88 3.14
C LYS A 787 14.66 -12.94 2.34
N ILE A 788 15.15 -14.17 2.45
CA ILE A 788 14.46 -15.33 1.92
C ILE A 788 13.33 -15.70 2.90
N VAL A 789 12.09 -15.59 2.44
CA VAL A 789 10.89 -15.89 3.22
C VAL A 789 10.04 -16.94 2.53
N LYS A 790 9.25 -17.67 3.31
CA LYS A 790 8.26 -18.61 2.81
C LYS A 790 7.02 -17.85 2.34
N ARG A 791 6.50 -18.16 1.14
CA ARG A 791 5.30 -17.55 0.57
C ARG A 791 4.42 -18.60 -0.10
N ARG A 792 3.12 -18.53 0.15
CA ARG A 792 2.14 -19.37 -0.52
C ARG A 792 1.92 -18.88 -1.95
N VAL A 793 1.94 -19.81 -2.91
CA VAL A 793 1.47 -19.60 -4.27
C VAL A 793 -0.06 -19.45 -4.23
N VAL A 794 -0.55 -18.31 -4.67
CA VAL A 794 -1.99 -17.99 -4.69
C VAL A 794 -2.66 -18.52 -5.97
N SER A 795 -1.97 -18.46 -7.10
CA SER A 795 -2.47 -18.97 -8.39
C SER A 795 -1.33 -19.30 -9.35
N THR A 796 -1.63 -20.15 -10.33
CA THR A 796 -0.77 -20.42 -11.49
C THR A 796 -1.56 -20.25 -12.78
N MET A 797 -0.99 -19.57 -13.76
CA MET A 797 -1.65 -19.29 -15.03
C MET A 797 -0.72 -19.51 -16.22
N ARG A 798 -1.27 -20.01 -17.33
CA ARG A 798 -0.54 -20.19 -18.59
C ARG A 798 -0.49 -18.87 -19.34
N ASN A 799 0.71 -18.31 -19.53
CA ASN A 799 0.90 -17.00 -20.17
C ASN A 799 1.29 -17.07 -21.66
N GLY A 800 0.70 -17.99 -22.42
CA GLY A 800 0.94 -18.13 -23.86
C GLY A 800 2.38 -18.48 -24.25
N TYR A 801 2.71 -18.27 -25.52
CA TYR A 801 4.08 -18.38 -26.06
C TYR A 801 4.70 -17.00 -26.13
N LYS A 802 5.89 -16.82 -25.56
CA LYS A 802 6.62 -15.54 -25.54
C LYS A 802 8.09 -15.77 -25.92
N PRO A 803 8.76 -14.76 -26.51
CA PRO A 803 10.20 -14.78 -26.62
C PRO A 803 10.82 -14.85 -25.21
N VAL A 804 11.82 -15.71 -25.05
CA VAL A 804 12.53 -15.91 -23.81
C VAL A 804 14.02 -15.86 -24.03
N PHE A 805 14.74 -15.43 -23.01
CA PHE A 805 16.17 -15.26 -22.99
C PHE A 805 16.76 -16.27 -22.00
N LYS A 806 17.83 -16.94 -22.42
CA LYS A 806 18.61 -17.81 -21.54
C LYS A 806 19.69 -16.97 -20.87
N VAL A 807 19.51 -16.69 -19.59
CA VAL A 807 20.46 -15.94 -18.77
C VAL A 807 21.40 -16.91 -18.08
N THR A 808 22.71 -16.73 -18.26
CA THR A 808 23.74 -17.51 -17.57
C THR A 808 24.47 -16.62 -16.57
N THR A 809 24.40 -16.98 -15.29
CA THR A 809 25.07 -16.24 -14.21
C THR A 809 26.56 -16.56 -14.17
N ALA A 810 27.36 -15.73 -13.48
CA ALA A 810 28.79 -15.98 -13.28
C ALA A 810 29.08 -17.30 -12.51
N LEU A 811 28.11 -17.82 -11.74
CA LEU A 811 28.20 -19.12 -11.09
C LEU A 811 27.84 -20.31 -12.01
N GLY A 812 27.56 -20.04 -13.29
CA GLY A 812 27.20 -21.06 -14.27
C GLY A 812 25.76 -21.54 -14.19
N LYS A 813 24.91 -20.97 -13.31
CA LYS A 813 23.46 -21.25 -13.33
C LYS A 813 22.81 -20.59 -14.54
N GLU A 814 21.95 -21.36 -15.20
CA GLU A 814 21.10 -20.88 -16.29
C GLU A 814 19.66 -20.74 -15.81
N ILE A 815 19.00 -19.67 -16.22
CA ILE A 815 17.55 -19.50 -16.10
C ILE A 815 17.00 -18.99 -17.43
N VAL A 816 15.82 -19.46 -17.82
CA VAL A 816 15.16 -19.03 -19.06
C VAL A 816 13.92 -18.23 -18.70
N VAL A 817 13.94 -16.95 -19.06
CA VAL A 817 12.97 -15.96 -18.60
C VAL A 817 12.59 -14.99 -19.72
N THR A 818 11.47 -14.31 -19.58
CA THR A 818 11.14 -13.18 -20.46
C THR A 818 12.04 -11.97 -20.16
N ASP A 819 12.14 -11.06 -21.12
CA ASP A 819 12.90 -9.81 -20.99
C ASP A 819 12.45 -8.90 -19.83
N ASN A 820 11.17 -8.97 -19.44
CA ASN A 820 10.64 -8.25 -18.29
C ASN A 820 10.83 -8.98 -16.94
N HIS A 821 11.54 -10.12 -16.89
CA HIS A 821 11.78 -10.81 -15.63
C HIS A 821 12.79 -10.00 -14.78
N PRO A 822 12.45 -9.63 -13.53
CA PRO A 822 13.34 -8.82 -12.73
C PRO A 822 14.38 -9.66 -12.01
N PHE A 823 15.64 -9.21 -12.08
CA PHE A 823 16.72 -9.66 -11.23
C PHE A 823 17.06 -8.56 -10.24
N LEU A 824 17.40 -8.96 -9.02
CA LEU A 824 17.90 -8.03 -8.03
C LEU A 824 19.38 -7.73 -8.37
N THR A 825 19.70 -6.48 -8.65
CA THR A 825 21.08 -6.00 -8.88
C THR A 825 21.57 -5.22 -7.65
N ILE A 826 22.82 -4.75 -7.69
CA ILE A 826 23.37 -3.87 -6.64
C ILE A 826 22.57 -2.56 -6.54
N GLU A 827 22.03 -2.08 -7.65
CA GLU A 827 21.23 -0.85 -7.73
C GLU A 827 19.73 -1.10 -7.47
N GLY A 828 19.36 -2.31 -7.07
CA GLY A 828 17.97 -2.72 -6.85
C GLY A 828 17.41 -3.61 -7.97
N TRP A 829 16.10 -3.82 -7.96
CA TRP A 829 15.44 -4.70 -8.94
C TRP A 829 15.45 -4.06 -10.34
N LYS A 830 16.07 -4.76 -11.30
CA LYS A 830 16.04 -4.40 -12.73
C LYS A 830 15.46 -5.54 -13.54
N GLU A 831 14.64 -5.21 -14.53
CA GLU A 831 14.17 -6.17 -15.54
C GLU A 831 15.33 -6.61 -16.44
N LEU A 832 15.31 -7.84 -16.94
CA LEU A 832 16.38 -8.38 -17.78
C LEU A 832 16.73 -7.49 -18.97
N ARG A 833 15.75 -6.87 -19.62
CA ARG A 833 15.95 -5.90 -20.72
C ARG A 833 16.82 -4.69 -20.35
N ASN A 834 16.89 -4.38 -19.06
CA ASN A 834 17.67 -3.26 -18.50
C ASN A 834 18.96 -3.74 -17.83
N ILE A 835 19.30 -5.04 -17.94
CA ILE A 835 20.52 -5.63 -17.38
C ILE A 835 21.52 -5.86 -18.51
N THR A 836 22.74 -5.42 -18.28
CA THR A 836 23.84 -5.59 -19.23
C THR A 836 24.69 -6.82 -18.91
N ILE A 837 25.32 -7.40 -19.93
CA ILE A 837 26.23 -8.54 -19.74
C ILE A 837 27.40 -8.09 -18.83
N GLY A 838 27.64 -8.85 -17.76
CA GLY A 838 28.67 -8.54 -16.76
C GLY A 838 28.13 -7.84 -15.51
N GLU A 839 26.88 -7.35 -15.54
CA GLU A 839 26.24 -6.73 -14.39
C GLU A 839 25.98 -7.75 -13.27
N LYS A 840 26.17 -7.32 -12.02
CA LYS A 840 26.09 -8.19 -10.84
C LYS A 840 24.64 -8.34 -10.39
N VAL A 841 24.12 -9.57 -10.51
CA VAL A 841 22.84 -9.97 -9.93
C VAL A 841 23.03 -10.68 -8.59
N ALA A 842 22.11 -10.43 -7.66
CA ALA A 842 22.07 -11.06 -6.36
C ALA A 842 21.65 -12.53 -6.49
N ILE A 843 22.22 -13.36 -5.63
CA ILE A 843 21.95 -14.79 -5.53
C ILE A 843 21.78 -15.17 -4.06
N PRO A 844 20.97 -16.19 -3.74
CA PRO A 844 20.86 -16.67 -2.38
C PRO A 844 22.21 -17.18 -1.86
N ARG A 845 22.54 -16.84 -0.62
CA ARG A 845 23.76 -17.34 0.07
C ARG A 845 23.57 -18.74 0.65
N ILE A 846 22.34 -19.07 1.02
CA ILE A 846 21.88 -20.35 1.58
C ILE A 846 20.43 -20.55 1.16
N LEU A 847 19.99 -21.80 0.97
CA LEU A 847 18.57 -22.12 0.81
C LEU A 847 18.01 -22.66 2.14
N PRO A 848 17.25 -21.86 2.91
CA PRO A 848 16.81 -22.22 4.26
C PRO A 848 15.61 -23.17 4.25
N VAL A 849 15.80 -24.36 3.71
CA VAL A 849 14.81 -25.45 3.77
C VAL A 849 15.48 -26.66 4.36
N VAL A 850 14.84 -27.21 5.40
CA VAL A 850 15.26 -28.43 6.06
C VAL A 850 14.25 -29.50 5.67
N GLY A 851 14.70 -30.50 4.93
CA GLY A 851 13.87 -31.66 4.60
C GLY A 851 13.56 -32.47 5.86
N GLN A 852 12.38 -33.09 5.90
CA GLN A 852 11.91 -33.86 7.04
C GLN A 852 12.04 -35.37 6.85
N ASN A 853 12.22 -35.82 5.60
CA ASN A 853 12.26 -37.23 5.29
C ASN A 853 13.64 -37.82 5.63
N ARG A 854 13.64 -39.10 6.00
CA ARG A 854 14.87 -39.88 6.16
C ARG A 854 14.82 -41.11 5.28
N TRP A 855 15.97 -41.44 4.69
CA TRP A 855 16.19 -42.70 3.98
C TRP A 855 17.20 -43.53 4.74
N GLU A 856 17.09 -44.85 4.59
CA GLU A 856 18.08 -45.77 5.12
C GLU A 856 19.43 -45.50 4.44
N GLU A 857 20.50 -45.43 5.24
CA GLU A 857 21.82 -45.00 4.79
C GLU A 857 22.34 -45.84 3.60
N TYR A 858 22.07 -47.14 3.62
CA TYR A 858 22.51 -48.05 2.57
C TYR A 858 21.95 -47.69 1.19
N LYS A 859 20.72 -47.16 1.13
CA LYS A 859 20.12 -46.66 -0.12
C LYS A 859 20.85 -45.43 -0.62
N LEU A 860 21.17 -44.49 0.28
CA LEU A 860 21.88 -43.25 -0.09
C LEU A 860 23.29 -43.53 -0.60
N ILE A 861 24.01 -44.43 0.07
CA ILE A 861 25.36 -44.85 -0.30
C ILE A 861 25.36 -45.53 -1.67
N VAL A 862 24.45 -46.48 -1.89
CA VAL A 862 24.33 -47.18 -3.17
C VAL A 862 23.91 -46.23 -4.29
N LEU A 863 22.96 -45.31 -4.04
CA LEU A 863 22.57 -44.29 -5.02
C LEU A 863 23.75 -43.41 -5.44
N ALA A 864 24.52 -42.93 -4.46
CA ALA A 864 25.69 -42.08 -4.72
C ALA A 864 26.73 -42.79 -5.59
N GLY A 865 27.05 -44.06 -5.28
CA GLY A 865 27.95 -44.86 -6.09
C GLY A 865 27.41 -45.12 -7.51
N ILE A 866 26.10 -45.33 -7.66
CA ILE A 866 25.46 -45.47 -8.97
C ILE A 866 25.58 -44.19 -9.78
N LEU A 867 25.33 -43.03 -9.15
CA LEU A 867 25.35 -41.74 -9.85
C LEU A 867 26.76 -41.37 -10.31
N ALA A 868 27.78 -41.62 -9.49
CA ALA A 868 29.17 -41.44 -9.86
C ALA A 868 29.58 -42.46 -10.96
N GLU A 869 29.74 -43.74 -10.60
CA GLU A 869 30.43 -44.71 -11.48
C GLU A 869 29.57 -45.94 -11.85
N GLY A 870 28.26 -45.89 -11.59
CA GLY A 870 27.34 -46.96 -11.95
C GLY A 870 27.01 -47.05 -13.45
N ASN A 871 26.79 -48.28 -13.92
CA ASN A 871 26.19 -48.60 -15.22
C ASN A 871 24.87 -49.36 -14.99
N THR A 872 23.76 -48.65 -15.21
CA THR A 872 22.40 -49.13 -15.00
C THR A 872 21.75 -49.66 -16.29
N CYS A 873 22.51 -49.93 -17.35
CA CYS A 873 21.96 -50.43 -18.62
C CYS A 873 21.81 -51.97 -18.67
N HIS A 874 22.18 -52.69 -17.61
CA HIS A 874 22.09 -54.15 -17.59
C HIS A 874 20.63 -54.62 -17.34
N PRO A 875 20.16 -55.68 -18.04
CA PRO A 875 18.74 -56.07 -18.01
C PRO A 875 18.24 -56.58 -16.64
N SER A 876 19.06 -57.33 -15.89
CA SER A 876 18.68 -57.97 -14.61
C SER A 876 19.40 -57.42 -13.36
N GLY A 877 20.33 -56.48 -13.54
CA GLY A 877 21.20 -55.96 -12.48
C GLY A 877 21.80 -54.62 -12.90
N PHE A 878 22.89 -54.22 -12.25
CA PHE A 878 23.72 -53.09 -12.69
C PHE A 878 25.16 -53.31 -12.24
N TYR A 879 26.08 -52.55 -12.82
CA TYR A 879 27.50 -52.61 -12.46
C TYR A 879 27.92 -51.31 -11.77
N TYR A 880 28.86 -51.43 -10.83
CA TYR A 880 29.60 -50.31 -10.25
C TYR A 880 31.09 -50.54 -10.51
N TYR A 881 31.78 -49.53 -11.01
CA TYR A 881 33.20 -49.62 -11.40
C TYR A 881 34.01 -48.65 -10.55
N ASN A 882 34.92 -49.14 -9.73
CA ASN A 882 35.79 -48.31 -8.90
C ASN A 882 37.04 -49.13 -8.55
N ASN A 883 38.19 -48.48 -8.32
CA ASN A 883 39.45 -49.15 -7.97
C ASN A 883 39.94 -48.85 -6.54
N ASN A 884 39.23 -47.99 -5.80
CA ASN A 884 39.49 -47.69 -4.41
C ASN A 884 38.84 -48.76 -3.53
N GLN A 885 39.66 -49.55 -2.86
CA GLN A 885 39.22 -50.68 -2.04
C GLN A 885 38.18 -50.27 -0.98
N ALA A 886 38.38 -49.15 -0.29
CA ALA A 886 37.46 -48.70 0.77
C ALA A 886 36.08 -48.33 0.20
N GLN A 887 36.02 -47.75 -1.00
CA GLN A 887 34.75 -47.42 -1.66
C GLN A 887 34.05 -48.67 -2.18
N ILE A 888 34.79 -49.65 -2.72
CA ILE A 888 34.24 -50.95 -3.14
C ILE A 888 33.63 -51.68 -1.93
N GLU A 889 34.34 -51.73 -0.81
CA GLU A 889 33.88 -52.40 0.42
C GLU A 889 32.63 -51.73 0.99
N ASP A 890 32.61 -50.40 1.08
CA ASP A 890 31.44 -49.63 1.52
C ASP A 890 30.25 -49.87 0.59
N PHE A 891 30.46 -49.86 -0.72
CA PHE A 891 29.41 -50.11 -1.71
C PHE A 891 28.85 -51.54 -1.59
N ILE A 892 29.71 -52.57 -1.50
CA ILE A 892 29.31 -53.98 -1.36
C ILE A 892 28.55 -54.19 -0.05
N LYS A 893 29.04 -53.64 1.07
CA LYS A 893 28.40 -53.75 2.39
C LYS A 893 26.97 -53.23 2.36
N ASN A 894 26.75 -52.08 1.72
CA ASN A 894 25.43 -51.46 1.62
C ASN A 894 24.54 -52.12 0.57
N LEU A 895 25.12 -52.64 -0.51
CA LEU A 895 24.38 -53.34 -1.56
C LEU A 895 23.79 -54.69 -1.08
N LYS A 896 24.43 -55.38 -0.13
CA LYS A 896 23.92 -56.63 0.48
C LYS A 896 22.63 -56.45 1.30
N GLN A 897 22.29 -55.21 1.67
CA GLN A 897 21.09 -54.92 2.46
C GLN A 897 19.82 -54.87 1.61
N PHE A 898 19.94 -54.87 0.27
CA PHE A 898 18.80 -54.96 -0.62
C PHE A 898 18.30 -56.40 -0.74
N ASP A 899 16.98 -56.56 -0.69
CA ASP A 899 16.33 -57.86 -0.88
C ASP A 899 16.81 -58.56 -2.16
N ASN A 900 17.05 -59.86 -2.06
CA ASN A 900 17.43 -60.71 -3.20
C ASN A 900 18.62 -60.14 -4.03
N THR A 901 19.54 -59.42 -3.39
CA THR A 901 20.70 -58.79 -4.05
C THR A 901 22.00 -59.38 -3.50
N LYS A 902 22.76 -60.07 -4.36
CA LYS A 902 24.06 -60.66 -4.04
C LYS A 902 25.16 -59.99 -4.88
N PRO A 903 25.93 -59.05 -4.30
CA PRO A 903 27.02 -58.41 -5.02
C PRO A 903 28.13 -59.41 -5.35
N THR A 904 28.63 -59.34 -6.58
CA THR A 904 29.77 -60.13 -7.06
C THR A 904 30.89 -59.19 -7.47
N LEU A 905 32.05 -59.29 -6.83
CA LEU A 905 33.26 -58.54 -7.19
C LEU A 905 34.07 -59.34 -8.19
N THR A 906 34.41 -58.72 -9.32
CA THR A 906 35.33 -59.27 -10.33
C THR A 906 36.51 -58.33 -10.49
N ILE A 907 37.72 -58.87 -10.39
CA ILE A 907 38.96 -58.17 -10.74
C ILE A 907 39.30 -58.57 -12.18
N ARG A 908 39.40 -57.59 -13.07
CA ARG A 908 39.73 -57.81 -14.48
C ARG A 908 41.23 -58.02 -14.64
N ASP A 909 41.64 -58.61 -15.77
CA ASP A 909 43.05 -58.87 -16.10
C ASP A 909 43.91 -57.59 -16.13
N ASP A 910 43.29 -56.42 -16.31
CA ASP A 910 43.95 -55.11 -16.30
C ASP A 910 43.91 -54.40 -14.94
N GLY A 911 43.57 -55.12 -13.87
CA GLY A 911 43.54 -54.63 -12.49
C GLY A 911 42.32 -53.77 -12.14
N ARG A 912 41.37 -53.56 -13.06
CA ARG A 912 40.14 -52.82 -12.78
C ARG A 912 39.12 -53.68 -12.04
N CYS A 913 38.48 -53.13 -11.02
CA CYS A 913 37.45 -53.82 -10.26
C CYS A 913 36.04 -53.44 -10.76
N GLU A 914 35.16 -54.43 -10.85
CA GLU A 914 33.73 -54.24 -11.14
C GLU A 914 32.87 -55.03 -10.15
N VAL A 915 31.85 -54.37 -9.60
CA VAL A 915 30.85 -54.97 -8.70
C VAL A 915 29.55 -55.14 -9.46
N TYR A 916 29.09 -56.38 -9.61
CA TYR A 916 27.79 -56.69 -10.21
C TYR A 916 26.70 -56.87 -9.14
N ALA A 917 25.62 -56.09 -9.26
CA ALA A 917 24.46 -56.11 -8.37
C ALA A 917 23.34 -57.04 -8.87
N GLY A 918 23.60 -58.34 -8.90
CA GLY A 918 22.64 -59.37 -9.35
C GLY A 918 21.98 -60.16 -8.21
N THR A 919 21.26 -61.24 -8.55
CA THR A 919 20.65 -62.18 -7.57
C THR A 919 21.60 -63.30 -7.13
N GLY A 920 22.75 -63.43 -7.81
CA GLY A 920 23.68 -64.55 -7.63
C GLY A 920 23.21 -65.89 -8.22
N LYS A 921 22.00 -65.93 -8.80
CA LYS A 921 21.40 -67.11 -9.46
C LYS A 921 21.42 -67.01 -11.00
N ASP A 922 22.02 -65.95 -11.55
CA ASP A 922 22.15 -65.75 -13.00
C ASP A 922 23.14 -66.78 -13.59
N THR A 923 22.61 -67.90 -14.09
CA THR A 923 23.38 -69.06 -14.61
C THR A 923 24.29 -68.76 -15.80
N LYS A 924 24.18 -67.57 -16.42
CA LYS A 924 25.07 -67.11 -17.50
C LYS A 924 26.46 -66.68 -17.04
N PHE A 925 26.66 -66.45 -15.75
CA PHE A 925 27.89 -65.87 -15.21
C PHE A 925 28.66 -66.82 -14.28
N THR A 926 28.17 -68.04 -14.08
CA THR A 926 28.77 -69.01 -13.15
C THR A 926 29.93 -69.82 -13.77
N ILE A 927 30.19 -69.70 -15.08
CA ILE A 927 31.32 -70.36 -15.75
C ILE A 927 31.95 -69.40 -16.78
N GLY A 928 33.11 -68.82 -16.46
CA GLY A 928 34.10 -68.28 -17.42
C GLY A 928 33.63 -67.22 -18.43
N GLN A 929 33.80 -65.94 -18.07
CA GLN A 929 34.18 -64.83 -18.96
C GLN A 929 33.43 -64.67 -20.32
N VAL A 930 32.18 -64.21 -20.33
CA VAL A 930 31.66 -63.42 -21.48
C VAL A 930 30.75 -62.29 -20.98
N PRO A 931 31.13 -61.00 -21.16
CA PRO A 931 30.24 -59.87 -20.93
C PRO A 931 29.01 -59.96 -21.83
N TRP A 932 27.82 -59.58 -21.34
CA TRP A 932 26.56 -59.62 -22.10
C TRP A 932 26.61 -58.90 -23.46
N ASN A 933 27.56 -57.97 -23.60
CA ASN A 933 27.88 -57.14 -24.75
C ASN A 933 28.85 -57.80 -25.78
N LYS A 934 29.36 -59.02 -25.56
CA LYS A 934 30.05 -59.81 -26.59
C LYS A 934 29.07 -60.78 -27.26
N GLY A 935 28.93 -60.68 -28.59
CA GLY A 935 28.00 -61.50 -29.37
C GLY A 935 28.25 -63.00 -29.23
N LEU A 936 27.24 -63.75 -28.79
CA LEU A 936 27.27 -65.22 -28.83
C LEU A 936 27.07 -65.71 -30.27
N THR A 937 27.85 -66.70 -30.71
CA THR A 937 27.71 -67.35 -32.01
C THR A 937 26.32 -67.98 -32.15
N LYS A 938 25.75 -67.93 -33.38
CA LYS A 938 24.36 -68.35 -33.71
C LYS A 938 23.97 -69.73 -33.16
N ARG A 939 24.91 -70.68 -33.09
CA ARG A 939 24.69 -72.04 -32.56
C ARG A 939 24.40 -72.10 -31.05
N ARG A 940 24.98 -71.21 -30.23
CA ARG A 940 24.71 -71.16 -28.78
C ARG A 940 23.35 -70.56 -28.44
N ARG A 941 22.86 -69.60 -29.25
CA ARG A 941 21.55 -68.94 -29.08
C ARG A 941 20.35 -69.88 -29.15
N LEU A 942 20.45 -70.99 -29.88
CA LEU A 942 19.35 -71.95 -30.05
C LEU A 942 19.21 -72.94 -28.88
N LYS A 943 20.30 -73.28 -28.18
CA LYS A 943 20.25 -74.21 -27.03
C LYS A 943 19.78 -73.57 -25.73
N GLU A 944 19.99 -72.26 -25.52
CA GLU A 944 19.64 -71.57 -24.26
C GLU A 944 18.21 -71.03 -24.18
N ARG A 945 17.41 -71.11 -25.26
CA ARG A 945 16.04 -70.56 -25.31
C ARG A 945 15.04 -71.21 -24.34
N LYS A 946 15.45 -72.21 -23.54
CA LYS A 946 14.59 -72.91 -22.58
C LYS A 946 14.84 -72.59 -21.09
N ASN A 947 15.67 -71.61 -20.71
CA ASN A 947 15.82 -71.26 -19.29
C ASN A 947 15.50 -69.79 -18.97
N LYS A 948 14.66 -69.64 -17.93
CA LYS A 948 14.02 -68.46 -17.30
C LYS A 948 14.70 -67.09 -17.55
N ARG A 949 13.88 -66.05 -17.80
CA ARG A 949 14.33 -64.64 -17.73
C ARG A 949 15.09 -64.44 -16.40
N PRO A 950 16.31 -63.87 -16.41
CA PRO A 950 17.05 -63.65 -15.19
C PRO A 950 16.26 -62.76 -14.23
N GLU A 951 16.13 -63.22 -13.00
CA GLU A 951 15.38 -62.58 -11.94
C GLU A 951 16.04 -61.23 -11.58
N LYS A 952 15.26 -60.16 -11.46
CA LYS A 952 15.79 -58.83 -11.11
C LYS A 952 16.14 -58.81 -9.62
N SER A 953 17.34 -58.36 -9.27
CA SER A 953 17.69 -58.11 -7.86
C SER A 953 16.84 -56.99 -7.26
N GLY A 954 16.66 -56.97 -5.94
CA GLY A 954 15.90 -55.90 -5.26
C GLY A 954 16.53 -54.52 -5.49
N ALA A 955 17.87 -54.42 -5.48
CA ALA A 955 18.56 -53.18 -5.83
C ALA A 955 18.26 -52.73 -7.28
N ARG A 956 18.14 -53.67 -8.21
CA ARG A 956 17.79 -53.39 -9.61
C ARG A 956 16.34 -52.89 -9.76
N ILE A 957 15.39 -53.47 -9.02
CA ILE A 957 14.00 -53.01 -9.00
C ILE A 957 13.91 -51.61 -8.39
N TRP A 958 14.64 -51.38 -7.30
CA TRP A 958 14.66 -50.09 -6.63
C TRP A 958 15.17 -48.94 -7.53
N ILE A 959 16.26 -49.15 -8.28
CA ILE A 959 16.76 -48.14 -9.26
C ILE A 959 15.79 -47.90 -10.41
N GLU A 960 15.04 -48.94 -10.82
CA GLU A 960 13.99 -48.81 -11.84
C GLU A 960 12.89 -47.89 -11.37
N ASN A 961 12.45 -48.05 -10.11
CA ASN A 961 11.44 -47.20 -9.49
C ASN A 961 11.91 -45.74 -9.34
N LEU A 962 13.22 -45.52 -9.21
CA LEU A 962 13.82 -44.17 -9.22
C LEU A 962 14.01 -43.59 -10.64
N GLY A 963 13.66 -44.31 -11.70
CA GLY A 963 13.78 -43.86 -13.09
C GLY A 963 15.22 -43.79 -13.63
N LEU A 964 16.17 -44.44 -12.94
CA LEU A 964 17.60 -44.42 -13.27
C LEU A 964 18.05 -45.61 -14.11
N GLN A 965 17.16 -46.56 -14.39
CA GLN A 965 17.43 -47.68 -15.28
C GLN A 965 17.69 -47.20 -16.71
N ASN A 966 18.65 -47.83 -17.39
CA ASN A 966 19.05 -47.56 -18.76
C ASN A 966 19.56 -46.13 -19.02
N LYS A 967 19.92 -45.37 -17.97
CA LYS A 967 20.48 -44.02 -18.10
C LYS A 967 22.00 -44.08 -18.24
N LYS A 968 22.51 -43.52 -19.32
CA LYS A 968 23.96 -43.30 -19.50
C LYS A 968 24.43 -42.13 -18.63
N ALA A 969 25.75 -42.00 -18.43
CA ALA A 969 26.33 -40.95 -17.59
C ALA A 969 25.82 -39.51 -17.87
N PRO A 970 25.55 -39.07 -19.13
CA PRO A 970 25.00 -37.74 -19.39
C PRO A 970 23.51 -37.57 -19.03
N GLU A 971 22.79 -38.68 -18.84
CA GLU A 971 21.34 -38.73 -18.62
C GLU A 971 20.98 -38.95 -17.14
N LYS A 972 21.97 -39.24 -16.29
CA LYS A 972 21.79 -39.44 -14.84
C LYS A 972 21.32 -38.16 -14.16
N PHE A 973 20.53 -38.30 -13.11
CA PHE A 973 19.97 -37.21 -12.32
C PHE A 973 19.75 -37.65 -10.86
N ILE A 974 19.68 -36.70 -9.93
CA ILE A 974 19.28 -36.96 -8.53
C ILE A 974 17.75 -37.06 -8.48
N PRO A 975 17.16 -38.16 -7.96
CA PRO A 975 15.72 -38.29 -7.75
C PRO A 975 15.15 -37.17 -6.87
N SER A 976 13.91 -36.74 -7.14
CA SER A 976 13.25 -35.62 -6.46
C SER A 976 13.14 -35.80 -4.94
N GLU A 977 12.98 -37.04 -4.51
CA GLU A 977 12.82 -37.47 -3.12
C GLU A 977 14.04 -37.09 -2.28
N ILE A 978 15.25 -37.13 -2.87
CA ILE A 978 16.50 -36.76 -2.19
C ILE A 978 16.46 -35.32 -1.68
N PHE A 979 15.83 -34.40 -2.41
CA PHE A 979 15.76 -32.98 -2.03
C PHE A 979 14.89 -32.73 -0.79
N SER A 980 14.07 -33.70 -0.38
CA SER A 980 13.23 -33.64 0.82
C SER A 980 13.86 -34.28 2.06
N LEU A 981 15.10 -34.76 1.95
CA LEU A 981 15.79 -35.42 3.04
C LEU A 981 16.37 -34.45 4.06
N THR A 982 16.54 -34.93 5.29
CA THR A 982 17.26 -34.22 6.35
C THR A 982 18.70 -33.87 5.95
N LEU A 983 19.27 -32.84 6.57
CA LEU A 983 20.63 -32.38 6.27
C LEU A 983 21.68 -33.47 6.48
N ASP A 984 21.53 -34.35 7.47
CA ASP A 984 22.46 -35.45 7.73
C ASP A 984 22.45 -36.48 6.59
N ASN A 985 21.26 -36.85 6.09
CA ASN A 985 21.14 -37.74 4.93
C ASN A 985 21.68 -37.10 3.65
N LEU A 986 21.44 -35.81 3.44
CA LEU A 986 22.01 -35.07 2.31
C LEU A 986 23.54 -35.00 2.40
N ALA A 987 24.09 -34.81 3.60
CA ALA A 987 25.52 -34.78 3.84
C ALA A 987 26.17 -36.14 3.54
N LEU A 988 25.58 -37.23 4.04
CA LEU A 988 26.00 -38.60 3.72
C LEU A 988 25.98 -38.86 2.22
N PHE A 989 24.86 -38.55 1.56
CA PHE A 989 24.70 -38.74 0.12
C PHE A 989 25.75 -37.95 -0.68
N LEU A 990 25.93 -36.66 -0.37
CA LEU A 990 26.93 -35.82 -1.04
C LEU A 990 28.36 -36.30 -0.77
N GLY A 991 28.68 -36.73 0.45
CA GLY A 991 30.01 -37.23 0.79
C GLY A 991 30.38 -38.49 0.02
N ARG A 992 29.44 -39.44 -0.11
CA ARG A 992 29.64 -40.64 -0.94
C ARG A 992 29.70 -40.32 -2.42
N LEU A 993 28.88 -39.37 -2.89
CA LEU A 993 28.91 -38.94 -4.29
C LEU A 993 30.26 -38.28 -4.63
N TRP A 994 30.79 -37.47 -3.70
CA TRP A 994 32.10 -36.82 -3.83
C TRP A 994 33.28 -37.78 -3.68
N SER A 995 33.08 -38.93 -3.02
CA SER A 995 34.14 -39.94 -2.88
C SER A 995 34.53 -40.54 -4.24
N GLY A 996 33.55 -40.75 -5.12
CA GLY A 996 33.79 -41.24 -6.49
C GLY A 996 34.28 -40.13 -7.42
N ASP A 997 33.35 -39.32 -7.93
CA ASP A 997 33.60 -38.33 -8.99
C ASP A 997 34.13 -36.96 -8.48
N GLY A 998 34.50 -36.87 -7.20
CA GLY A 998 34.97 -35.66 -6.57
C GLY A 998 36.49 -35.54 -6.49
N PHE A 999 36.97 -34.33 -6.73
CA PHE A 999 38.33 -33.89 -6.51
C PHE A 999 38.38 -32.99 -5.26
N LEU A 1000 39.39 -33.18 -4.41
CA LEU A 1000 39.63 -32.34 -3.24
C LEU A 1000 40.84 -31.43 -3.46
N PHE A 1001 42.04 -32.02 -3.54
CA PHE A 1001 43.27 -31.25 -3.56
C PHE A 1001 44.41 -31.95 -4.31
N SER A 1002 45.24 -31.16 -4.99
CA SER A 1002 46.56 -31.54 -5.47
C SER A 1002 47.49 -30.32 -5.51
N LYS A 1003 48.80 -30.53 -5.61
CA LYS A 1003 49.79 -29.44 -5.74
C LYS A 1003 49.49 -28.48 -6.91
N SER A 1004 48.81 -28.94 -7.95
CA SER A 1004 48.48 -28.16 -9.16
C SER A 1004 47.06 -27.60 -9.17
N ASN A 1005 46.18 -28.05 -8.27
CA ASN A 1005 44.81 -27.54 -8.15
C ASN A 1005 44.34 -27.60 -6.70
N THR A 1006 44.08 -26.43 -6.13
CA THR A 1006 43.73 -26.26 -4.72
C THR A 1006 42.23 -26.09 -4.49
N ILE A 1007 41.40 -26.16 -5.54
CA ILE A 1007 39.96 -25.93 -5.45
C ILE A 1007 39.22 -27.27 -5.63
N PRO A 1008 38.52 -27.76 -4.58
CA PRO A 1008 37.67 -28.94 -4.69
C PRO A 1008 36.57 -28.76 -5.73
N PHE A 1009 36.30 -29.81 -6.49
CA PHE A 1009 35.20 -29.84 -7.45
C PHE A 1009 34.61 -31.23 -7.62
N TYR A 1010 33.33 -31.29 -7.94
CA TYR A 1010 32.64 -32.50 -8.39
C TYR A 1010 32.52 -32.49 -9.92
N ALA A 1011 32.93 -33.57 -10.60
CA ALA A 1011 32.85 -33.66 -12.06
C ALA A 1011 31.71 -34.59 -12.51
N THR A 1012 31.06 -34.25 -13.61
CA THR A 1012 30.07 -35.15 -14.22
C THR A 1012 29.83 -34.83 -15.69
N SER A 1013 29.44 -35.81 -16.49
CA SER A 1013 28.96 -35.57 -17.86
C SER A 1013 27.50 -35.10 -17.92
N SER A 1014 26.73 -35.20 -16.83
CA SER A 1014 25.32 -34.80 -16.79
C SER A 1014 25.17 -33.34 -16.36
N LYS A 1015 24.64 -32.51 -17.26
CA LYS A 1015 24.30 -31.12 -16.96
C LYS A 1015 23.28 -31.02 -15.82
N ARG A 1016 22.26 -31.88 -15.84
CA ARG A 1016 21.21 -31.92 -14.83
C ARG A 1016 21.79 -32.27 -13.47
N LEU A 1017 22.69 -33.27 -13.41
CA LEU A 1017 23.33 -33.67 -12.18
C LEU A 1017 24.21 -32.56 -11.60
N ALA A 1018 24.96 -31.83 -12.43
CA ALA A 1018 25.78 -30.71 -11.99
C ALA A 1018 24.95 -29.60 -11.33
N TYR A 1019 23.81 -29.21 -11.93
CA TYR A 1019 22.89 -28.23 -11.32
C TYR A 1019 22.30 -28.73 -10.00
N GLN A 1020 21.85 -29.98 -9.96
CA GLN A 1020 21.26 -30.58 -8.78
C GLN A 1020 22.26 -30.68 -7.61
N VAL A 1021 23.53 -31.01 -7.88
CA VAL A 1021 24.59 -30.99 -6.86
C VAL A 1021 24.85 -29.56 -6.36
N GLN A 1022 24.90 -28.57 -7.25
CA GLN A 1022 25.03 -27.16 -6.85
C GLN A 1022 23.86 -26.71 -5.97
N ASP A 1023 22.63 -27.14 -6.24
CA ASP A 1023 21.45 -26.84 -5.42
C ASP A 1023 21.51 -27.50 -4.04
N LEU A 1024 21.95 -28.75 -3.96
CA LEU A 1024 22.13 -29.44 -2.68
C LEU A 1024 23.23 -28.80 -1.82
N LEU A 1025 24.36 -28.41 -2.41
CA LEU A 1025 25.42 -27.68 -1.69
C LEU A 1025 24.90 -26.35 -1.10
N LEU A 1026 24.01 -25.66 -1.82
CA LEU A 1026 23.41 -24.41 -1.36
C LEU A 1026 22.52 -24.58 -0.11
N ARG A 1027 22.00 -25.79 0.17
CA ARG A 1027 21.29 -26.13 1.44
C ARG A 1027 22.19 -25.94 2.66
N PHE A 1028 23.49 -26.21 2.51
CA PHE A 1028 24.49 -26.06 3.56
C PHE A 1028 25.15 -24.67 3.55
N GLY A 1029 24.72 -23.77 2.67
CA GLY A 1029 25.37 -22.46 2.46
C GLY A 1029 26.73 -22.56 1.76
N ILE A 1030 27.00 -23.68 1.09
CA ILE A 1030 28.22 -23.91 0.32
C ILE A 1030 28.00 -23.35 -1.09
N LEU A 1031 28.65 -22.23 -1.40
CA LEU A 1031 28.59 -21.62 -2.73
C LEU A 1031 29.50 -22.35 -3.71
N SER A 1032 29.01 -22.61 -4.91
CA SER A 1032 29.77 -23.29 -5.96
C SER A 1032 29.53 -22.68 -7.34
N ARG A 1033 30.46 -22.90 -8.27
CA ARG A 1033 30.41 -22.47 -9.66
C ARG A 1033 30.45 -23.68 -10.59
N ILE A 1034 29.54 -23.73 -11.55
CA ILE A 1034 29.56 -24.71 -12.64
C ILE A 1034 30.45 -24.16 -13.75
N ALA A 1035 31.37 -24.99 -14.25
CA ALA A 1035 32.17 -24.70 -15.43
C ALA A 1035 32.15 -25.88 -16.40
N PHE A 1036 32.22 -25.57 -17.69
CA PHE A 1036 32.40 -26.57 -18.74
C PHE A 1036 33.83 -27.11 -18.70
N LYS A 1037 33.99 -28.42 -18.79
CA LYS A 1037 35.29 -29.08 -18.80
C LYS A 1037 35.32 -30.16 -19.89
N SER A 1038 36.43 -30.21 -20.61
CA SER A 1038 36.71 -31.26 -21.59
C SER A 1038 37.49 -32.38 -20.92
N PHE A 1039 37.00 -33.62 -21.04
CA PHE A 1039 37.61 -34.82 -20.48
C PHE A 1039 38.12 -35.71 -21.61
N LYS A 1040 39.34 -36.24 -21.49
CA LYS A 1040 39.82 -37.29 -22.41
C LYS A 1040 39.20 -38.63 -22.00
N TYR A 1041 38.49 -39.28 -22.92
CA TYR A 1041 37.87 -40.58 -22.70
C TYR A 1041 38.05 -41.49 -23.91
N ARG A 1042 38.80 -42.60 -23.74
CA ARG A 1042 39.07 -43.63 -24.77
C ARG A 1042 39.53 -43.02 -26.12
N GLY A 1043 40.50 -42.09 -26.08
CA GLY A 1043 41.04 -41.44 -27.28
C GLY A 1043 40.19 -40.29 -27.86
N SER A 1044 39.00 -40.03 -27.31
CA SER A 1044 38.10 -38.93 -27.72
C SER A 1044 37.99 -37.86 -26.64
N ILE A 1045 37.75 -36.60 -27.03
CA ILE A 1045 37.43 -35.50 -26.10
C ILE A 1045 35.92 -35.50 -25.87
N LYS A 1046 35.49 -35.64 -24.61
CA LYS A 1046 34.09 -35.53 -24.20
C LYS A 1046 33.87 -34.26 -23.40
N GLN A 1047 32.74 -33.61 -23.62
CA GLN A 1047 32.32 -32.46 -22.83
C GLN A 1047 31.62 -32.91 -21.54
N GLY A 1048 31.87 -32.21 -20.45
CA GLY A 1048 31.15 -32.36 -19.19
C GLY A 1048 31.24 -31.09 -18.32
N TYR A 1049 30.90 -31.24 -17.06
CA TYR A 1049 30.69 -30.16 -16.10
C TYR A 1049 31.51 -30.42 -14.83
N ALA A 1050 32.01 -29.34 -14.24
CA ALA A 1050 32.66 -29.36 -12.94
C ALA A 1050 32.01 -28.32 -12.01
N VAL A 1051 31.63 -28.75 -10.81
CA VAL A 1051 31.01 -27.93 -9.76
C VAL A 1051 32.11 -27.56 -8.75
N TYR A 1052 32.73 -26.40 -8.91
CA TYR A 1052 33.82 -25.92 -8.07
C TYR A 1052 33.30 -25.22 -6.82
N LEU A 1053 33.84 -25.54 -5.65
CA LEU A 1053 33.55 -24.78 -4.44
C LEU A 1053 34.12 -23.35 -4.54
N ARG A 1054 33.41 -22.36 -4.00
CA ARG A 1054 33.78 -20.94 -4.10
C ARG A 1054 33.94 -20.29 -2.73
N GLY A 1055 35.15 -19.81 -2.48
CA GLY A 1055 35.50 -19.03 -1.29
C GLY A 1055 35.78 -19.88 -0.05
N ARG A 1056 36.59 -19.35 0.85
CA ARG A 1056 37.05 -20.03 2.08
C ARG A 1056 35.91 -20.52 2.97
N LYS A 1057 34.83 -19.75 3.09
CA LYS A 1057 33.66 -20.15 3.90
C LYS A 1057 33.00 -21.42 3.38
N SER A 1058 32.84 -21.54 2.06
CA SER A 1058 32.24 -22.74 1.44
C SER A 1058 33.13 -23.96 1.62
N LEU A 1059 34.45 -23.77 1.57
CA LEU A 1059 35.42 -24.83 1.85
C LEU A 1059 35.33 -25.33 3.29
N LEU A 1060 35.30 -24.41 4.27
CA LEU A 1060 35.16 -24.78 5.68
C LEU A 1060 33.83 -25.49 5.97
N LEU A 1061 32.73 -25.03 5.37
CA LEU A 1061 31.43 -25.69 5.49
C LEU A 1061 31.43 -27.08 4.84
N PHE A 1062 32.14 -27.26 3.72
CA PHE A 1062 32.31 -28.56 3.09
C PHE A 1062 33.11 -29.51 3.97
N LEU A 1063 34.22 -29.03 4.56
CA LEU A 1063 35.04 -29.81 5.50
C LEU A 1063 34.24 -30.19 6.75
N ASP A 1064 33.46 -29.28 7.31
CA ASP A 1064 32.63 -29.53 8.50
C ASP A 1064 31.45 -30.47 8.21
N LYS A 1065 30.69 -30.21 7.14
CA LYS A 1065 29.40 -30.89 6.91
C LYS A 1065 29.46 -32.10 6.00
N ILE A 1066 30.34 -32.11 5.00
CA ILE A 1066 30.35 -33.13 3.94
C ILE A 1066 31.55 -34.06 4.07
N SER A 1067 32.74 -33.53 4.40
CA SER A 1067 33.97 -34.33 4.50
C SER A 1067 33.95 -35.51 5.47
N PRO A 1068 33.22 -35.47 6.60
CA PRO A 1068 33.11 -36.63 7.50
C PRO A 1068 32.51 -37.87 6.84
N TYR A 1069 31.79 -37.68 5.72
CA TYR A 1069 31.14 -38.75 4.97
C TYR A 1069 31.90 -39.14 3.69
N LEU A 1070 33.13 -38.67 3.48
CA LEU A 1070 33.97 -39.17 2.39
C LEU A 1070 34.67 -40.49 2.76
N ILE A 1071 34.90 -41.34 1.76
CA ILE A 1071 35.63 -42.61 1.92
C ILE A 1071 36.81 -42.69 0.96
N GLY A 1072 37.95 -43.16 1.47
CA GLY A 1072 39.15 -43.40 0.69
C GLY A 1072 39.89 -42.13 0.29
N LYS A 1073 39.61 -41.00 0.97
CA LYS A 1073 40.11 -39.66 0.65
C LYS A 1073 40.86 -38.96 1.80
N ASN A 1074 41.16 -39.66 2.89
CA ASN A 1074 41.70 -39.06 4.14
C ASN A 1074 42.93 -38.17 3.92
N LYS A 1075 43.91 -38.62 3.13
CA LYS A 1075 45.13 -37.84 2.82
C LYS A 1075 44.82 -36.54 2.06
N GLU A 1076 43.82 -36.58 1.18
CA GLU A 1076 43.39 -35.39 0.42
C GLU A 1076 42.61 -34.41 1.32
N ILE A 1077 41.89 -34.91 2.33
CA ILE A 1077 41.17 -34.10 3.32
C ILE A 1077 42.15 -33.41 4.27
N GLU A 1078 43.17 -34.12 4.76
CA GLU A 1078 44.22 -33.53 5.61
C GLU A 1078 45.04 -32.46 4.89
N ALA A 1079 45.25 -32.62 3.58
CA ALA A 1079 46.01 -31.68 2.77
C ALA A 1079 45.22 -30.42 2.36
N LEU A 1080 43.89 -30.49 2.38
CA LEU A 1080 42.96 -29.43 1.97
C LEU A 1080 42.59 -28.52 3.13
#